data_AF-A0A0Q5QKX4-F1
#
_entry.id   AF-A0A0Q5QKX4-F1
#
_cell.length_a   1.000
_cell.length_b   1.000
_cell.length_c   1.000
_cell.angle_alpha   90.00
_cell.angle_beta   90.00
_cell.angle_gamma   90.00
#
_symmetry.space_group_name_H-M   'P 1'
#
loop_
_entity.id
_entity.type
_entity.pdbx_description
1 polymer ?
#
loop_
_entity_poly.entity_id
_entity_poly.type
_entity_poly.pdbx_seq_one_letter_code
_entity_poly.pdbx_strand_id
1 'polypeptide(L)'
;MVSLEEFHQYFTQSILSDAESRTLLRPQAFFETVCEDLVSIGDLTKNYTYAEYIKKGTEAFGYDFDEERGALTILNHQYFQDDEIQTLTRTQLDSKFTRMKSFLKKSFEGFYSQMEETSDAYSMAYNLKKYHDKNQILKIRLMLLTDGRVTRTLTDISSETFLNIPTEFRLVDIEYLHKIYSSASGIGEFEVKVNLPYLKINQESDAYQSYLAVVSGSMLVDIYESYGQKLFEQNVRTFLQFRGAVNRGLRNTIETAPEMFFAYNNGITATASFVEFGDNGNISIIKNFQIVNGGQTTSAIYAASRVSKIDVSNVSVQMKLSVVKESNNQDEFVSKVAEYANTQNKINNSDFFSNSPFHKDMKDYSTRVFAPAAEGSQRRTHWYYERVRGEYLNNQAYLSAFNKRKFVLENPKHQLIDKTLLSKAENSWNQKPDIVSKGAQDSFKRFADNISEILENDNLAITESYFKDVVARIIMFRTIERLITKSAWYDGGFRAQTVTYSMAYLSFIIKEMGLNLNFINIWENQAIPGSLFKMLDLIAEKVYFKITSPPAGFANISQWTKNAKCWESVKELKVEFKNLDYSLFVDNQEIKYIQKEEKKKKVVDTGIEIQIKVINTPIEAWKKLSSYYSADKSELKLSSMHADILFKMASGKIPLPSERQSAILYNLKKVAEDEGLKLT
;
A
#
# COMPACT_ATOMS: atom_id res chain seq x y z
N MET A 1 16.33 -9.98 -22.76
CA MET A 1 14.96 -9.77 -23.24
C MET A 1 14.41 -11.13 -23.62
N VAL A 2 13.23 -11.50 -23.11
CA VAL A 2 12.55 -12.75 -23.45
C VAL A 2 12.06 -12.64 -24.90
N SER A 3 12.26 -13.66 -25.74
CA SER A 3 11.73 -13.65 -27.10
C SER A 3 10.20 -13.66 -27.12
N LEU A 4 9.58 -13.29 -28.25
CA LEU A 4 8.12 -13.24 -28.36
C LEU A 4 7.50 -14.65 -28.24
N GLU A 5 8.18 -15.66 -28.80
CA GLU A 5 7.78 -17.06 -28.74
C GLU A 5 7.90 -17.64 -27.32
N GLU A 6 8.99 -17.36 -26.62
CA GLU A 6 9.13 -17.73 -25.20
C GLU A 6 8.08 -17.02 -24.34
N PHE A 7 7.83 -15.74 -24.58
CA PHE A 7 6.78 -15.00 -23.88
C PHE A 7 5.40 -15.62 -24.11
N HIS A 8 5.05 -15.98 -25.35
CA HIS A 8 3.79 -16.64 -25.64
C HIS A 8 3.62 -17.95 -24.85
N GLN A 9 4.67 -18.78 -24.79
CA GLN A 9 4.65 -20.01 -24.00
C GLN A 9 4.47 -19.74 -22.50
N TYR A 10 5.24 -18.80 -21.93
CA TYR A 10 5.09 -18.41 -20.52
C TYR A 10 3.71 -17.83 -20.22
N PHE A 11 3.21 -16.98 -21.11
CA PHE A 11 1.92 -16.33 -20.98
C PHE A 11 0.79 -17.37 -21.02
N THR A 12 0.77 -18.26 -22.01
CA THR A 12 -0.22 -19.34 -22.10
C THR A 12 -0.16 -20.28 -20.90
N GLN A 13 1.03 -20.68 -20.43
CA GLN A 13 1.18 -21.50 -19.21
C GLN A 13 0.68 -20.78 -17.95
N SER A 14 0.89 -19.47 -17.85
CA SER A 14 0.35 -18.63 -16.77
C SER A 14 -1.17 -18.62 -16.79
N ILE A 15 -1.80 -18.46 -17.97
CA ILE A 15 -3.26 -18.53 -18.12
C ILE A 15 -3.80 -19.90 -17.72
N LEU A 16 -3.11 -20.99 -18.09
CA LEU A 16 -3.48 -22.36 -17.69
C LEU A 16 -3.47 -22.51 -16.17
N SER A 17 -2.40 -22.05 -15.53
CA SER A 17 -2.25 -22.09 -14.07
C SER A 17 -3.31 -21.23 -13.35
N ASP A 18 -3.61 -20.03 -13.85
CA ASP A 18 -4.66 -19.17 -13.27
C ASP A 18 -6.05 -19.81 -13.41
N ALA A 19 -6.36 -20.36 -14.59
CA ALA A 19 -7.62 -21.06 -14.85
C ALA A 19 -7.82 -22.25 -13.90
N GLU A 20 -6.79 -23.07 -13.68
CA GLU A 20 -6.84 -24.20 -12.74
C GLU A 20 -7.01 -23.73 -11.29
N SER A 21 -6.20 -22.75 -10.87
CA SER A 21 -6.19 -22.27 -9.47
C SER A 21 -7.50 -21.58 -9.05
N ARG A 22 -8.21 -20.97 -10.00
CA ARG A 22 -9.47 -20.24 -9.80
C ARG A 22 -10.69 -21.01 -10.28
N THR A 23 -10.50 -22.20 -10.86
CA THR A 23 -11.58 -23.02 -11.44
C THR A 23 -12.37 -22.26 -12.51
N LEU A 24 -11.68 -21.49 -13.35
CA LEU A 24 -12.25 -20.73 -14.46
C LEU A 24 -12.03 -21.43 -15.81
N LEU A 25 -12.83 -21.05 -16.81
CA LEU A 25 -12.55 -21.42 -18.20
C LEU A 25 -11.30 -20.67 -18.71
N ARG A 26 -10.46 -21.35 -19.49
CA ARG A 26 -9.22 -20.76 -20.04
C ARG A 26 -9.45 -19.42 -20.78
N PRO A 27 -10.48 -19.26 -21.63
CA PRO A 27 -10.74 -17.98 -22.28
C PRO A 27 -11.13 -16.86 -21.32
N GLN A 28 -11.83 -17.18 -20.22
CA GLN A 28 -12.14 -16.21 -19.17
C GLN A 28 -10.87 -15.79 -18.42
N ALA A 29 -10.01 -16.74 -18.06
CA ALA A 29 -8.72 -16.43 -17.44
C ALA A 29 -7.85 -15.54 -18.35
N PHE A 30 -7.75 -15.87 -19.64
CA PHE A 30 -7.07 -15.03 -20.64
C PHE A 30 -7.65 -13.61 -20.66
N PHE A 31 -8.98 -13.48 -20.77
CA PHE A 31 -9.65 -12.18 -20.84
C PHE A 31 -9.35 -11.34 -19.60
N GLU A 32 -9.53 -11.90 -18.41
CA GLU A 32 -9.31 -11.17 -17.16
C GLU A 32 -7.83 -10.78 -16.99
N THR A 33 -6.88 -11.68 -17.28
CA THR A 33 -5.45 -11.37 -17.20
C THR A 33 -5.08 -10.21 -18.12
N VAL A 34 -5.51 -10.24 -19.38
CA VAL A 34 -5.22 -9.16 -20.33
C VAL A 34 -5.89 -7.85 -19.91
N CYS A 35 -7.14 -7.90 -19.46
CA CYS A 35 -7.83 -6.69 -18.97
C CYS A 35 -7.09 -6.06 -17.79
N GLU A 36 -6.59 -6.86 -16.84
CA GLU A 36 -5.81 -6.37 -15.71
C GLU A 36 -4.48 -5.74 -16.15
N ASP A 37 -3.79 -6.33 -17.14
CA ASP A 37 -2.58 -5.74 -17.72
C ASP A 37 -2.89 -4.39 -18.36
N LEU A 38 -4.01 -4.27 -19.08
CA LEU A 38 -4.47 -3.00 -19.68
C LEU A 38 -4.88 -1.95 -18.63
N VAL A 39 -5.44 -2.37 -17.49
CA VAL A 39 -5.71 -1.48 -16.35
C VAL A 39 -4.40 -0.94 -15.78
N SER A 40 -3.36 -1.77 -15.70
CA SER A 40 -2.05 -1.38 -15.15
C SER A 40 -1.37 -0.26 -15.96
N ILE A 41 -1.53 -0.27 -17.28
CA ILE A 41 -0.96 0.75 -18.18
C ILE A 41 -1.91 1.94 -18.44
N GLY A 42 -3.16 1.86 -17.95
CA GLY A 42 -4.19 2.89 -18.08
C GLY A 42 -4.97 2.86 -19.40
N ASP A 43 -4.88 1.77 -20.17
CA ASP A 43 -5.67 1.57 -21.40
C ASP A 43 -7.14 1.18 -21.07
N LEU A 44 -7.38 0.65 -19.88
CA LEU A 44 -8.70 0.43 -19.26
C LEU A 44 -8.78 1.07 -17.86
N THR A 45 -9.98 1.39 -17.39
CA THR A 45 -10.18 1.83 -16.01
C THR A 45 -10.37 0.65 -15.06
N LYS A 46 -10.26 0.93 -13.75
CA LYS A 46 -10.53 -0.05 -12.68
C LYS A 46 -12.02 -0.47 -12.60
N ASN A 47 -12.89 0.12 -13.42
CA ASN A 47 -14.32 -0.17 -13.48
C ASN A 47 -14.69 -1.21 -14.56
N TYR A 48 -13.70 -1.79 -15.26
CA TYR A 48 -13.99 -2.86 -16.22
C TYR A 48 -14.74 -4.00 -15.53
N THR A 49 -15.73 -4.56 -16.22
CA THR A 49 -16.58 -5.63 -15.70
C THR A 49 -16.63 -6.76 -16.72
N TYR A 50 -16.27 -7.97 -16.30
CA TYR A 50 -16.47 -9.18 -17.10
C TYR A 50 -17.97 -9.53 -17.12
N ALA A 51 -18.49 -9.80 -18.31
CA ALA A 51 -19.86 -10.25 -18.52
C ALA A 51 -19.94 -10.92 -19.89
N GLU A 52 -20.16 -12.24 -19.92
CA GLU A 52 -20.19 -13.00 -21.16
C GLU A 52 -21.59 -13.01 -21.78
N TYR A 53 -21.68 -12.69 -23.07
CA TYR A 53 -22.86 -12.91 -23.89
C TYR A 53 -22.48 -13.38 -25.29
N ILE A 54 -22.91 -14.59 -25.66
CA ILE A 54 -22.63 -15.19 -26.96
C ILE A 54 -23.94 -15.74 -27.56
N LYS A 55 -24.39 -15.16 -28.67
CA LYS A 55 -25.44 -15.72 -29.55
C LYS A 55 -25.09 -15.50 -31.01
N LYS A 56 -25.76 -16.20 -31.92
CA LYS A 56 -25.53 -16.07 -33.38
C LYS A 56 -25.61 -14.59 -33.81
N GLY A 57 -24.48 -14.04 -34.25
CA GLY A 57 -24.37 -12.65 -34.72
C GLY A 57 -24.21 -11.57 -33.64
N THR A 58 -24.07 -11.93 -32.37
CA THR A 58 -23.94 -10.97 -31.25
C THR A 58 -23.02 -11.51 -30.16
N GLU A 59 -22.01 -10.75 -29.77
CA GLU A 59 -20.94 -11.23 -28.90
C GLU A 59 -20.27 -10.08 -28.12
N ALA A 60 -20.17 -10.21 -26.80
CA ALA A 60 -19.43 -9.32 -25.90
C ALA A 60 -19.00 -10.09 -24.64
N PHE A 61 -17.83 -9.77 -24.08
CA PHE A 61 -17.27 -10.45 -22.90
C PHE A 61 -17.06 -9.50 -21.71
N GLY A 62 -17.31 -8.22 -21.91
CA GLY A 62 -17.30 -7.23 -20.84
C GLY A 62 -17.40 -5.81 -21.37
N TYR A 63 -17.39 -4.87 -20.44
CA TYR A 63 -17.37 -3.45 -20.75
C TYR A 63 -16.58 -2.69 -19.68
N ASP A 64 -16.14 -1.49 -20.04
CA ASP A 64 -15.53 -0.51 -19.14
C ASP A 64 -16.13 0.86 -19.42
N PHE A 65 -16.45 1.62 -18.38
CA PHE A 65 -17.00 2.97 -18.52
C PHE A 65 -16.17 3.95 -17.69
N ASP A 66 -15.48 4.84 -18.40
CA ASP A 66 -14.74 5.96 -17.81
C ASP A 66 -15.73 7.12 -17.59
N GLU A 67 -16.21 7.25 -16.34
CA GLU A 67 -17.16 8.30 -15.95
C GLU A 67 -16.58 9.71 -16.11
N GLU A 68 -15.26 9.88 -15.94
CA GLU A 68 -14.59 11.18 -16.05
C GLU A 68 -14.50 11.63 -17.51
N ARG A 69 -14.22 10.70 -18.43
CA ARG A 69 -14.05 10.98 -19.87
C ARG A 69 -15.29 10.72 -20.71
N GLY A 70 -16.35 10.12 -20.15
CA GLY A 70 -17.53 9.69 -20.88
C GLY A 70 -17.22 8.63 -21.96
N ALA A 71 -16.20 7.79 -21.73
CA ALA A 71 -15.74 6.80 -22.71
C ALA A 71 -16.27 5.41 -22.36
N LEU A 72 -17.05 4.82 -23.26
CA LEU A 72 -17.55 3.45 -23.12
C LEU A 72 -16.71 2.50 -23.96
N THR A 73 -16.03 1.54 -23.32
CA THR A 73 -15.29 0.47 -24.00
C THR A 73 -16.09 -0.83 -23.96
N ILE A 74 -16.32 -1.45 -25.11
CA ILE A 74 -16.86 -2.82 -25.21
C ILE A 74 -15.71 -3.78 -25.50
N LEU A 75 -15.62 -4.85 -24.72
CA LEU A 75 -14.51 -5.79 -24.72
C LEU A 75 -14.93 -7.12 -25.34
N ASN A 76 -14.06 -7.66 -26.19
CA ASN A 76 -14.20 -8.99 -26.75
C ASN A 76 -12.80 -9.62 -26.90
N HIS A 77 -12.73 -10.93 -27.08
CA HIS A 77 -11.46 -11.62 -27.29
C HIS A 77 -11.52 -12.67 -28.41
N GLN A 78 -10.34 -12.97 -28.96
CA GLN A 78 -10.05 -14.09 -29.85
C GLN A 78 -8.84 -14.82 -29.28
N TYR A 79 -9.09 -15.86 -28.48
CA TYR A 79 -8.05 -16.65 -27.81
C TYR A 79 -7.87 -17.98 -28.56
N PHE A 80 -6.70 -18.21 -29.16
CA PHE A 80 -6.40 -19.34 -30.04
C PHE A 80 -6.07 -20.62 -29.27
N GLN A 81 -5.45 -20.53 -28.09
CA GLN A 81 -5.10 -21.68 -27.24
C GLN A 81 -4.14 -22.69 -27.88
N ASP A 82 -3.37 -22.25 -28.88
CA ASP A 82 -2.35 -23.08 -29.53
C ASP A 82 -0.97 -22.89 -28.88
N ASP A 83 -0.07 -23.86 -29.04
CA ASP A 83 1.31 -23.74 -28.56
C ASP A 83 2.13 -22.75 -29.39
N GLU A 84 1.75 -22.55 -30.66
CA GLU A 84 2.35 -21.61 -31.60
C GLU A 84 1.49 -20.37 -31.79
N ILE A 85 2.14 -19.21 -31.97
CA ILE A 85 1.47 -17.93 -32.20
C ILE A 85 0.69 -17.98 -33.52
N GLN A 86 -0.63 -17.94 -33.43
CA GLN A 86 -1.51 -17.88 -34.59
C GLN A 86 -1.63 -16.47 -35.17
N THR A 87 -2.06 -16.36 -36.42
CA THR A 87 -2.33 -15.05 -37.05
C THR A 87 -3.82 -14.72 -37.04
N LEU A 88 -4.18 -13.54 -36.50
CA LEU A 88 -5.55 -13.05 -36.56
C LEU A 88 -5.90 -12.57 -37.97
N THR A 89 -6.92 -13.18 -38.59
CA THR A 89 -7.36 -12.82 -39.94
C THR A 89 -8.31 -11.62 -39.96
N ARG A 90 -8.36 -10.89 -41.09
CA ARG A 90 -9.31 -9.77 -41.29
C ARG A 90 -10.77 -10.20 -41.08
N THR A 91 -11.12 -11.38 -41.58
CA THR A 91 -12.48 -11.93 -41.46
C THR A 91 -12.87 -12.17 -40.00
N GLN A 92 -11.96 -12.68 -39.17
CA GLN A 92 -12.21 -12.87 -37.74
C GLN A 92 -12.37 -11.53 -37.02
N LEU A 93 -11.48 -10.57 -37.30
CA LEU A 93 -11.51 -9.21 -36.76
C LEU A 93 -12.84 -8.51 -37.08
N ASP A 94 -13.20 -8.43 -38.36
CA ASP A 94 -14.41 -7.74 -38.82
C ASP A 94 -15.68 -8.42 -38.27
N SER A 95 -15.69 -9.77 -38.19
CA SER A 95 -16.76 -10.52 -37.55
C SER A 95 -16.92 -10.16 -36.07
N LYS A 96 -15.82 -10.09 -35.31
CA LYS A 96 -15.86 -9.75 -33.87
C LYS A 96 -16.37 -8.32 -33.64
N PHE A 97 -15.88 -7.34 -34.39
CA PHE A 97 -16.38 -5.96 -34.31
C PHE A 97 -17.85 -5.84 -34.71
N THR A 98 -18.28 -6.53 -35.76
CA THR A 98 -19.69 -6.55 -36.18
C THR A 98 -20.60 -7.11 -35.08
N ARG A 99 -20.16 -8.19 -34.42
CA ARG A 99 -20.91 -8.80 -33.30
C ARG A 99 -20.98 -7.90 -32.07
N MET A 100 -19.89 -7.19 -31.74
CA MET A 100 -19.88 -6.20 -30.66
C MET A 100 -20.84 -5.04 -30.96
N LYS A 101 -20.81 -4.47 -32.18
CA LYS A 101 -21.75 -3.42 -32.61
C LYS A 101 -23.19 -3.89 -32.51
N SER A 102 -23.47 -5.13 -32.94
CA SER A 102 -24.81 -5.73 -32.82
C SER A 102 -25.26 -5.83 -31.36
N PHE A 103 -24.36 -6.22 -30.44
CA PHE A 103 -24.66 -6.29 -29.01
C PHE A 103 -24.95 -4.92 -28.42
N LEU A 104 -24.12 -3.92 -28.75
CA LEU A 104 -24.25 -2.57 -28.27
C LEU A 104 -25.58 -1.94 -28.72
N LYS A 105 -25.92 -2.10 -30.02
CA LYS A 105 -27.19 -1.62 -30.58
C LYS A 105 -28.39 -2.21 -29.84
N LYS A 106 -28.42 -3.53 -29.67
CA LYS A 106 -29.50 -4.21 -28.93
C LYS A 106 -29.59 -3.73 -27.48
N SER A 107 -28.45 -3.57 -26.81
CA SER A 107 -28.40 -3.07 -25.43
C SER A 107 -29.01 -1.66 -25.32
N PHE A 108 -28.69 -0.75 -26.25
CA PHE A 108 -29.29 0.59 -26.30
C PHE A 108 -30.79 0.57 -26.64
N GLU A 109 -31.30 -0.48 -27.28
CA GLU A 109 -32.73 -0.70 -27.55
C GLU A 109 -33.47 -1.35 -26.35
N GLY A 110 -32.79 -1.62 -25.22
CA GLY A 110 -33.40 -2.19 -24.02
C GLY A 110 -33.42 -3.72 -23.96
N PHE A 111 -32.49 -4.37 -24.66
CA PHE A 111 -32.40 -5.83 -24.77
C PHE A 111 -32.22 -6.59 -23.44
N TYR A 112 -31.79 -5.93 -22.36
CA TYR A 112 -31.70 -6.53 -21.03
C TYR A 112 -33.05 -7.10 -20.55
N SER A 113 -34.18 -6.51 -20.94
CA SER A 113 -35.53 -6.98 -20.58
C SER A 113 -35.89 -8.38 -21.09
N GLN A 114 -35.12 -8.89 -22.07
CA GLN A 114 -35.30 -10.22 -22.66
C GLN A 114 -34.27 -11.23 -22.12
N MET A 115 -33.45 -10.82 -21.15
CA MET A 115 -32.44 -11.65 -20.51
C MET A 115 -32.88 -12.08 -19.11
N GLU A 116 -32.24 -13.12 -18.58
CA GLU A 116 -32.43 -13.55 -17.20
C GLU A 116 -31.76 -12.54 -16.24
N GLU A 117 -32.50 -12.00 -15.27
CA GLU A 117 -32.04 -10.93 -14.36
C GLU A 117 -30.81 -11.32 -13.53
N THR A 118 -30.59 -12.62 -13.31
CA THR A 118 -29.47 -13.20 -12.57
C THR A 118 -28.19 -13.31 -13.41
N SER A 119 -28.26 -13.08 -14.72
CA SER A 119 -27.11 -13.22 -15.63
C SER A 119 -26.23 -11.97 -15.67
N ASP A 120 -24.91 -12.15 -15.80
CA ASP A 120 -23.98 -11.02 -15.95
C ASP A 120 -24.25 -10.22 -17.23
N ALA A 121 -24.74 -10.89 -18.27
CA ALA A 121 -25.17 -10.25 -19.52
C ALA A 121 -26.32 -9.25 -19.32
N TYR A 122 -27.28 -9.56 -18.44
CA TYR A 122 -28.36 -8.64 -18.06
C TYR A 122 -27.78 -7.36 -17.45
N SER A 123 -26.89 -7.52 -16.47
CA SER A 123 -26.26 -6.39 -15.78
C SER A 123 -25.48 -5.49 -16.73
N MET A 124 -24.71 -6.09 -17.64
CA MET A 124 -24.01 -5.36 -18.69
C MET A 124 -24.99 -4.60 -19.59
N ALA A 125 -25.97 -5.28 -20.21
CA ALA A 125 -26.92 -4.64 -21.12
C ALA A 125 -27.74 -3.52 -20.45
N TYR A 126 -28.13 -3.70 -19.19
CA TYR A 126 -28.83 -2.69 -18.39
C TYR A 126 -27.95 -1.45 -18.15
N ASN A 127 -26.68 -1.65 -17.76
CA ASN A 127 -25.75 -0.54 -17.52
C ASN A 127 -25.46 0.23 -18.80
N LEU A 128 -25.25 -0.46 -19.93
CA LEU A 128 -25.07 0.18 -21.24
C LEU A 128 -26.27 1.06 -21.62
N LYS A 129 -27.51 0.56 -21.44
CA LYS A 129 -28.73 1.35 -21.66
C LYS A 129 -28.80 2.56 -20.74
N LYS A 130 -28.50 2.38 -19.46
CA LYS A 130 -28.52 3.45 -18.44
C LYS A 130 -27.55 4.58 -18.77
N TYR A 131 -26.33 4.27 -19.19
CA TYR A 131 -25.34 5.28 -19.59
C TYR A 131 -25.78 6.04 -20.85
N HIS A 132 -26.35 5.31 -21.82
CA HIS A 132 -26.88 5.88 -23.05
C HIS A 132 -28.05 6.84 -22.77
N ASP A 133 -29.05 6.43 -21.98
CA ASP A 133 -30.23 7.25 -21.68
C ASP A 133 -29.91 8.52 -20.90
N LYS A 134 -28.85 8.48 -20.10
CA LYS A 134 -28.35 9.65 -19.36
C LYS A 134 -27.43 10.54 -20.19
N ASN A 135 -27.22 10.24 -21.48
CA ASN A 135 -26.30 10.95 -22.36
C ASN A 135 -24.87 11.07 -21.78
N GLN A 136 -24.40 10.03 -21.08
CA GLN A 136 -23.06 10.04 -20.46
C GLN A 136 -21.97 9.53 -21.40
N ILE A 137 -22.36 8.91 -22.52
CA ILE A 137 -21.43 8.32 -23.49
C ILE A 137 -21.07 9.39 -24.54
N LEU A 138 -19.84 9.89 -24.46
CA LEU A 138 -19.27 10.85 -25.41
C LEU A 138 -18.51 10.15 -26.55
N LYS A 139 -17.94 8.96 -26.28
CA LYS A 139 -17.27 8.12 -27.29
C LYS A 139 -17.39 6.64 -26.97
N ILE A 140 -17.35 5.80 -28.00
CA ILE A 140 -17.33 4.34 -27.91
C ILE A 140 -15.95 3.83 -28.34
N ARG A 141 -15.41 2.87 -27.61
CA ARG A 141 -14.23 2.10 -27.99
C ARG A 141 -14.61 0.63 -28.12
N LEU A 142 -14.38 0.03 -29.28
CA LEU A 142 -14.53 -1.41 -29.46
C LEU A 142 -13.16 -2.04 -29.40
N MET A 143 -12.91 -2.88 -28.40
CA MET A 143 -11.60 -3.44 -28.11
C MET A 143 -11.61 -4.96 -28.26
N LEU A 144 -10.71 -5.48 -29.10
CA LEU A 144 -10.48 -6.91 -29.29
C LEU A 144 -9.12 -7.32 -28.70
N LEU A 145 -9.14 -8.35 -27.86
CA LEU A 145 -7.95 -8.93 -27.20
C LEU A 145 -7.58 -10.27 -27.87
N THR A 146 -6.30 -10.52 -28.15
CA THR A 146 -5.87 -11.81 -28.74
C THR A 146 -4.46 -12.22 -28.32
N ASP A 147 -4.23 -13.53 -28.21
CA ASP A 147 -2.92 -14.19 -28.10
C ASP A 147 -2.24 -14.41 -29.46
N GLY A 148 -2.93 -14.08 -30.56
CA GLY A 148 -2.39 -14.14 -31.91
C GLY A 148 -1.64 -12.87 -32.32
N ARG A 149 -0.88 -12.97 -33.42
CA ARG A 149 -0.20 -11.86 -34.09
C ARG A 149 -1.12 -11.23 -35.15
N VAL A 150 -0.97 -9.92 -35.34
CA VAL A 150 -1.71 -9.15 -36.33
C VAL A 150 -0.79 -8.74 -37.48
N THR A 151 -1.25 -8.86 -38.72
CA THR A 151 -0.48 -8.40 -39.88
C THR A 151 -0.46 -6.87 -39.98
N ARG A 152 0.66 -6.27 -40.42
CA ARG A 152 0.85 -4.80 -40.56
C ARG A 152 -0.23 -4.07 -41.39
N THR A 153 -1.00 -4.78 -42.19
CA THR A 153 -2.14 -4.23 -42.95
C THR A 153 -3.42 -4.04 -42.11
N LEU A 154 -3.46 -4.52 -40.87
CA LEU A 154 -4.61 -4.47 -39.97
C LEU A 154 -4.46 -3.45 -38.84
N THR A 155 -3.34 -2.73 -38.75
CA THR A 155 -3.06 -1.77 -37.68
C THR A 155 -3.77 -0.42 -37.86
N ASP A 156 -4.10 -0.04 -39.09
CA ASP A 156 -4.88 1.16 -39.39
C ASP A 156 -6.36 0.80 -39.52
N ILE A 157 -7.08 0.85 -38.40
CA ILE A 157 -8.54 0.76 -38.39
C ILE A 157 -9.10 2.17 -38.22
N SER A 158 -9.69 2.72 -39.28
CA SER A 158 -10.27 4.06 -39.26
C SER A 158 -11.39 4.15 -38.21
N SER A 159 -11.43 5.25 -37.47
CA SER A 159 -12.57 5.58 -36.62
C SER A 159 -13.81 5.81 -37.48
N GLU A 160 -14.98 5.55 -36.90
CA GLU A 160 -16.26 5.76 -37.56
C GLU A 160 -17.24 6.45 -36.61
N THR A 161 -18.44 6.78 -37.11
CA THR A 161 -19.57 7.18 -36.27
C THR A 161 -20.57 6.04 -36.22
N PHE A 162 -20.88 5.53 -35.03
CA PHE A 162 -21.87 4.48 -34.82
C PHE A 162 -22.97 5.00 -33.89
N LEU A 163 -24.23 4.93 -34.30
CA LEU A 163 -25.39 5.47 -33.56
C LEU A 163 -25.21 6.95 -33.14
N ASN A 164 -24.62 7.77 -34.03
CA ASN A 164 -24.28 9.18 -33.80
C ASN A 164 -23.22 9.44 -32.69
N ILE A 165 -22.49 8.41 -32.27
CA ILE A 165 -21.41 8.52 -31.28
C ILE A 165 -20.07 8.20 -31.96
N PRO A 166 -19.02 9.03 -31.77
CA PRO A 166 -17.67 8.73 -32.25
C PRO A 166 -17.20 7.37 -31.74
N THR A 167 -16.80 6.49 -32.65
CA THR A 167 -16.41 5.10 -32.35
C THR A 167 -15.01 4.81 -32.85
N GLU A 168 -14.14 4.38 -31.93
CA GLU A 168 -12.77 3.96 -32.20
C GLU A 168 -12.61 2.44 -32.03
N PHE A 169 -11.71 1.85 -32.80
CA PHE A 169 -11.38 0.42 -32.73
C PHE A 169 -9.99 0.25 -32.14
N ARG A 170 -9.86 -0.69 -31.20
CA ARG A 170 -8.60 -1.00 -30.55
C ARG A 170 -8.35 -2.50 -30.63
N LEU A 171 -7.13 -2.86 -31.00
CA LEU A 171 -6.68 -4.23 -31.08
C LEU A 171 -5.47 -4.40 -30.17
N VAL A 172 -5.53 -5.41 -29.31
CA VAL A 172 -4.49 -5.76 -28.34
C VAL A 172 -4.01 -7.15 -28.72
N ASP A 173 -2.83 -7.23 -29.33
CA ASP A 173 -2.25 -8.47 -29.84
C ASP A 173 -1.06 -8.94 -29.01
N ILE A 174 -0.52 -10.11 -29.33
CA ILE A 174 0.58 -10.70 -28.56
C ILE A 174 1.85 -9.84 -28.57
N GLU A 175 2.11 -9.09 -29.65
CA GLU A 175 3.26 -8.18 -29.71
C GLU A 175 3.07 -6.99 -28.77
N TYR A 176 1.86 -6.45 -28.66
CA TYR A 176 1.54 -5.42 -27.69
C TYR A 176 1.61 -5.93 -26.25
N LEU A 177 1.09 -7.12 -25.97
CA LEU A 177 1.22 -7.77 -24.66
C LEU A 177 2.68 -8.03 -24.28
N HIS A 178 3.50 -8.46 -25.24
CA HIS A 178 4.93 -8.65 -25.03
C HIS A 178 5.65 -7.33 -24.74
N LYS A 179 5.25 -6.23 -25.37
CA LYS A 179 5.75 -4.87 -25.04
C LYS A 179 5.36 -4.47 -23.63
N ILE A 180 4.11 -4.70 -23.21
CA ILE A 180 3.67 -4.45 -21.83
C ILE A 180 4.53 -5.25 -20.86
N TYR A 181 4.69 -6.56 -21.10
CA TYR A 181 5.50 -7.46 -20.28
C TYR A 181 6.98 -7.04 -20.21
N SER A 182 7.55 -6.64 -21.35
CA SER A 182 8.93 -6.17 -21.44
C SER A 182 9.12 -4.81 -20.74
N SER A 183 8.12 -3.93 -20.79
CA SER A 183 8.10 -2.65 -20.09
C SER A 183 7.78 -2.78 -18.59
N ALA A 184 7.12 -3.85 -18.16
CA ALA A 184 6.96 -4.15 -16.74
C ALA A 184 8.30 -4.49 -16.07
N SER A 185 9.33 -4.84 -16.87
CA SER A 185 10.72 -5.00 -16.43
C SER A 185 11.57 -3.72 -16.56
N GLY A 186 11.00 -2.61 -17.04
CA GLY A 186 11.69 -1.33 -17.21
C GLY A 186 10.68 -0.21 -17.48
N ILE A 187 10.48 0.65 -16.49
CA ILE A 187 9.65 1.88 -16.51
C ILE A 187 9.68 2.50 -17.91
N GLY A 188 8.54 2.49 -18.61
CA GLY A 188 8.45 3.06 -19.96
C GLY A 188 8.83 4.54 -19.96
N GLU A 189 9.61 4.97 -20.96
CA GLU A 189 10.07 6.36 -21.09
C GLU A 189 8.88 7.32 -21.25
N PHE A 190 8.81 8.32 -20.39
CA PHE A 190 7.72 9.30 -20.27
C PHE A 190 8.21 10.68 -20.73
N GLU A 191 7.65 11.29 -21.79
CA GLU A 191 8.15 12.58 -22.28
C GLU A 191 7.10 13.68 -22.21
N VAL A 192 7.42 14.81 -21.59
CA VAL A 192 6.54 15.99 -21.51
C VAL A 192 7.09 17.09 -22.39
N LYS A 193 6.28 17.57 -23.35
CA LYS A 193 6.60 18.74 -24.18
C LYS A 193 6.17 20.01 -23.48
N VAL A 194 7.07 20.97 -23.34
CA VAL A 194 6.88 22.22 -22.63
C VAL A 194 7.59 23.36 -23.34
N ASN A 195 7.38 24.59 -22.89
CA ASN A 195 8.20 25.74 -23.26
C ASN A 195 8.44 26.54 -21.99
N LEU A 196 9.43 26.12 -21.21
CA LEU A 196 9.66 26.61 -19.85
C LEU A 196 10.96 27.40 -19.72
N PRO A 197 10.86 28.72 -19.48
CA PRO A 197 11.99 29.49 -18.98
C PRO A 197 12.44 28.93 -17.63
N TYR A 198 13.75 28.98 -17.37
CA TYR A 198 14.33 28.42 -16.15
C TYR A 198 15.53 29.23 -15.66
N LEU A 199 15.85 29.04 -14.38
CA LEU A 199 17.13 29.39 -13.77
C LEU A 199 17.91 28.12 -13.48
N LYS A 200 19.09 27.99 -14.09
CA LYS A 200 20.00 26.87 -13.84
C LYS A 200 20.73 27.11 -12.53
N ILE A 201 20.74 26.12 -11.64
CA ILE A 201 21.52 26.17 -10.41
C ILE A 201 22.96 25.72 -10.72
N ASN A 202 23.92 26.59 -10.46
CA ASN A 202 25.34 26.25 -10.59
C ASN A 202 25.73 25.34 -9.42
N GLN A 203 26.08 24.10 -9.72
CA GLN A 203 26.52 23.11 -8.73
C GLN A 203 27.73 22.34 -9.29
N GLU A 204 28.72 22.07 -8.43
CA GLU A 204 29.97 21.37 -8.79
C GLU A 204 29.80 19.84 -8.87
N SER A 205 28.62 19.31 -8.51
CA SER A 205 28.35 17.88 -8.52
C SER A 205 27.81 17.40 -9.87
N ASP A 206 28.43 16.38 -10.44
CA ASP A 206 27.99 15.74 -11.67
C ASP A 206 26.80 14.76 -11.50
N ALA A 207 26.38 14.47 -10.27
CA ALA A 207 25.33 13.49 -10.01
C ALA A 207 23.94 13.91 -10.54
N TYR A 208 23.65 15.21 -10.58
CA TYR A 208 22.39 15.76 -11.07
C TYR A 208 22.57 17.19 -11.56
N GLN A 209 21.54 17.77 -12.15
CA GLN A 209 21.45 19.19 -12.48
C GLN A 209 20.08 19.72 -12.05
N SER A 210 20.05 20.86 -11.36
CA SER A 210 18.80 21.48 -10.93
C SER A 210 18.42 22.72 -11.73
N TYR A 211 17.12 22.89 -11.90
CA TYR A 211 16.47 24.02 -12.55
C TYR A 211 15.33 24.54 -11.67
N LEU A 212 15.18 25.86 -11.60
CA LEU A 212 14.02 26.52 -11.02
C LEU A 212 13.21 27.16 -12.15
N ALA A 213 11.94 26.83 -12.26
CA ALA A 213 11.05 27.33 -13.31
C ALA A 213 9.72 27.81 -12.73
N VAL A 214 8.96 28.54 -13.53
CA VAL A 214 7.57 28.91 -13.23
C VAL A 214 6.68 28.24 -14.25
N VAL A 215 5.75 27.42 -13.79
CA VAL A 215 4.80 26.67 -14.63
C VAL A 215 3.43 27.33 -14.49
N SER A 216 2.77 27.60 -15.62
CA SER A 216 1.41 28.14 -15.61
C SER A 216 0.39 27.08 -15.20
N GLY A 217 -0.73 27.51 -14.62
CA GLY A 217 -1.84 26.64 -14.25
C GLY A 217 -2.35 25.84 -15.45
N SER A 218 -2.49 26.48 -16.62
CA SER A 218 -2.90 25.81 -17.86
C SER A 218 -1.92 24.71 -18.28
N MET A 219 -0.62 24.98 -18.22
CA MET A 219 0.38 23.96 -18.57
C MET A 219 0.33 22.78 -17.61
N LEU A 220 0.16 23.00 -16.29
CA LEU A 220 -0.03 21.92 -15.33
C LEU A 220 -1.30 21.11 -15.59
N VAL A 221 -2.38 21.75 -16.04
CA VAL A 221 -3.62 21.08 -16.43
C VAL A 221 -3.38 20.18 -17.64
N ASP A 222 -2.71 20.66 -18.68
CA ASP A 222 -2.45 19.90 -19.91
C ASP A 222 -1.52 18.69 -19.64
N ILE A 223 -0.49 18.90 -18.80
CA ILE A 223 0.41 17.83 -18.36
C ILE A 223 -0.38 16.77 -17.57
N TYR A 224 -1.23 17.21 -16.63
CA TYR A 224 -2.06 16.29 -15.84
C TYR A 224 -3.13 15.59 -16.69
N GLU A 225 -3.71 16.25 -17.69
CA GLU A 225 -4.71 15.66 -18.59
C GLU A 225 -4.12 14.55 -19.46
N SER A 226 -2.89 14.75 -19.93
CA SER A 226 -2.19 13.79 -20.78
C SER A 226 -1.71 12.54 -20.02
N TYR A 227 -1.33 12.72 -18.76
CA TYR A 227 -0.55 11.71 -18.03
C TYR A 227 -1.16 11.26 -16.70
N GLY A 228 -2.06 12.06 -16.13
CA GLY A 228 -2.83 11.72 -14.94
C GLY A 228 -1.97 11.25 -13.76
N GLN A 229 -2.32 10.07 -13.25
CA GLN A 229 -1.67 9.49 -12.07
C GLN A 229 -0.20 9.09 -12.31
N LYS A 230 0.21 8.90 -13.57
CA LYS A 230 1.59 8.52 -13.94
C LYS A 230 2.63 9.55 -13.48
N LEU A 231 2.21 10.81 -13.32
CA LEU A 231 3.04 11.90 -12.83
C LEU A 231 3.49 11.74 -11.37
N PHE A 232 2.88 10.85 -10.58
CA PHE A 232 3.12 10.74 -9.15
C PHE A 232 3.60 9.35 -8.71
N GLU A 233 3.94 8.46 -9.65
CA GLU A 233 4.21 7.04 -9.38
C GLU A 233 5.43 6.83 -8.47
N GLN A 234 6.45 7.69 -8.59
CA GLN A 234 7.66 7.65 -7.75
C GLN A 234 7.50 8.41 -6.41
N ASN A 235 6.30 8.90 -6.09
CA ASN A 235 6.01 9.56 -4.82
C ASN A 235 5.63 8.53 -3.74
N VAL A 236 6.48 8.40 -2.71
CA VAL A 236 6.26 7.54 -1.53
C VAL A 236 4.98 7.85 -0.75
N ARG A 237 4.37 9.02 -1.02
CA ARG A 237 3.09 9.45 -0.47
C ARG A 237 2.00 9.35 -1.53
N THR A 238 1.72 8.17 -2.05
CA THR A 238 0.56 7.99 -2.92
C THR A 238 -0.73 7.84 -2.09
N PHE A 239 -1.60 8.84 -2.27
CA PHE A 239 -3.05 8.78 -2.10
C PHE A 239 -3.64 8.80 -0.67
N LEU A 240 -3.18 9.72 0.17
CA LEU A 240 -4.03 10.25 1.25
C LEU A 240 -5.14 11.11 0.62
N GLN A 241 -6.31 10.50 0.45
CA GLN A 241 -7.64 11.12 0.35
C GLN A 241 -7.63 12.61 0.02
N PHE A 242 -7.92 12.96 -1.24
CA PHE A 242 -8.18 14.32 -1.72
C PHE A 242 -9.44 14.99 -1.11
N ARG A 243 -9.85 14.55 0.09
CA ARG A 243 -10.93 15.12 0.89
C ARG A 243 -10.37 15.57 2.23
N GLY A 244 -9.84 16.79 2.27
CA GLY A 244 -9.29 17.40 3.47
C GLY A 244 -9.27 18.94 3.39
N ALA A 245 -9.21 19.59 4.55
CA ALA A 245 -9.33 21.05 4.70
C ALA A 245 -8.28 21.87 3.92
N VAL A 246 -7.13 21.29 3.57
CA VAL A 246 -6.06 21.92 2.78
C VAL A 246 -6.51 22.29 1.36
N ASN A 247 -7.45 21.53 0.77
CA ASN A 247 -8.00 21.84 -0.57
C ASN A 247 -8.83 23.13 -0.59
N ARG A 248 -9.35 23.60 0.55
CA ARG A 248 -10.13 24.86 0.58
C ARG A 248 -9.25 26.08 0.38
N GLY A 249 -8.04 26.11 0.96
CA GLY A 249 -7.12 27.25 0.82
C GLY A 249 -6.58 27.41 -0.61
N LEU A 250 -6.15 26.30 -1.22
CA LEU A 250 -5.71 26.25 -2.62
C LEU A 250 -6.83 26.71 -3.55
N ARG A 251 -8.02 26.12 -3.40
CA ARG A 251 -9.20 26.47 -4.21
C ARG A 251 -9.60 27.93 -4.04
N ASN A 252 -9.66 28.43 -2.81
CA ASN A 252 -10.00 29.82 -2.54
C ASN A 252 -9.01 30.77 -3.21
N THR A 253 -7.71 30.46 -3.18
CA THR A 253 -6.71 31.30 -3.87
C THR A 253 -6.91 31.28 -5.39
N ILE A 254 -7.17 30.12 -5.98
CA ILE A 254 -7.45 29.99 -7.43
C ILE A 254 -8.71 30.80 -7.82
N GLU A 255 -9.75 30.79 -6.98
CA GLU A 255 -11.02 31.47 -7.24
C GLU A 255 -10.96 32.99 -6.99
N THR A 256 -10.29 33.44 -5.93
CA THR A 256 -10.37 34.84 -5.47
C THR A 256 -9.15 35.68 -5.79
N ALA A 257 -7.96 35.08 -5.93
CA ALA A 257 -6.69 35.77 -6.13
C ALA A 257 -5.68 34.90 -6.90
N PRO A 258 -5.99 34.45 -8.13
CA PRO A 258 -5.13 33.53 -8.89
C PRO A 258 -3.73 34.09 -9.15
N GLU A 259 -3.60 35.41 -9.32
CA GLU A 259 -2.32 36.11 -9.48
C GLU A 259 -1.42 36.03 -8.24
N MET A 260 -2.01 35.85 -7.05
CA MET A 260 -1.28 35.69 -5.79
C MET A 260 -0.91 34.23 -5.51
N PHE A 261 -1.29 33.28 -6.38
CA PHE A 261 -1.08 31.85 -6.14
C PHE A 261 0.39 31.51 -5.87
N PHE A 262 1.30 32.10 -6.66
CA PHE A 262 2.75 31.93 -6.51
C PHE A 262 3.26 32.37 -5.13
N ALA A 263 2.67 33.43 -4.55
CA ALA A 263 3.09 33.97 -3.26
C ALA A 263 2.46 33.23 -2.07
N TYR A 264 1.22 32.76 -2.21
CA TYR A 264 0.44 32.19 -1.10
C TYR A 264 0.57 30.68 -0.95
N ASN A 265 0.97 29.97 -2.01
CA ASN A 265 0.94 28.51 -2.04
C ASN A 265 2.29 27.91 -2.37
N ASN A 266 2.52 26.70 -1.87
CA ASN A 266 3.71 25.94 -2.20
C ASN A 266 3.66 25.45 -3.66
N GLY A 267 4.82 25.51 -4.31
CA GLY A 267 5.03 25.01 -5.67
C GLY A 267 5.04 23.49 -5.78
N ILE A 268 5.64 23.01 -6.87
CA ILE A 268 5.87 21.59 -7.14
C ILE A 268 7.38 21.29 -7.11
N THR A 269 7.72 20.10 -6.65
CA THR A 269 9.07 19.54 -6.81
C THR A 269 8.96 18.36 -7.75
N ALA A 270 9.81 18.34 -8.76
CA ALA A 270 9.81 17.33 -9.80
C ALA A 270 11.21 16.79 -10.11
N THR A 271 11.26 15.57 -10.62
CA THR A 271 12.45 14.87 -11.07
C THR A 271 12.32 14.46 -12.52
N ALA A 272 13.44 14.30 -13.22
CA ALA A 272 13.51 13.88 -14.61
C ALA A 272 14.81 13.10 -14.87
N SER A 273 14.82 12.26 -15.90
CA SER A 273 16.06 11.62 -16.38
C SER A 273 16.81 12.52 -17.35
N PHE A 274 16.10 13.34 -18.13
CA PHE A 274 16.71 14.17 -19.15
C PHE A 274 15.85 15.39 -19.48
N VAL A 275 16.49 16.46 -19.97
CA VAL A 275 15.82 17.65 -20.50
C VAL A 275 16.44 18.05 -21.83
N GLU A 276 15.61 18.44 -22.79
CA GLU A 276 16.02 19.06 -24.06
C GLU A 276 15.71 20.55 -24.05
N PHE A 277 16.51 21.31 -24.77
CA PHE A 277 16.37 22.76 -24.92
C PHE A 277 15.94 23.09 -26.34
N GLY A 278 14.95 23.98 -26.49
CA GLY A 278 14.53 24.49 -27.79
C GLY A 278 15.45 25.59 -28.31
N ASP A 279 15.22 26.04 -29.54
CA ASP A 279 16.01 27.09 -30.20
C ASP A 279 16.01 28.43 -29.45
N ASN A 280 14.98 28.68 -28.63
CA ASN A 280 14.85 29.85 -27.76
C ASN A 280 15.60 29.73 -26.43
N GLY A 281 16.29 28.61 -26.18
CA GLY A 281 17.02 28.34 -24.94
C GLY A 281 16.15 27.89 -23.76
N ASN A 282 14.83 27.75 -23.92
CA ASN A 282 13.94 27.23 -22.89
C ASN A 282 13.96 25.70 -22.87
N ILE A 283 13.56 25.10 -21.74
CA ILE A 283 13.29 23.64 -21.71
C ILE A 283 12.12 23.36 -22.64
N SER A 284 12.32 22.44 -23.59
CA SER A 284 11.35 22.04 -24.61
C SER A 284 10.76 20.65 -24.35
N ILE A 285 11.57 19.72 -23.84
CA ILE A 285 11.16 18.35 -23.51
C ILE A 285 11.74 17.95 -22.15
N ILE A 286 10.94 17.27 -21.34
CA ILE A 286 11.36 16.67 -20.08
C ILE A 286 11.07 15.17 -20.13
N LYS A 287 12.11 14.33 -20.06
CA LYS A 287 11.98 12.86 -20.03
C LYS A 287 11.92 12.35 -18.59
N ASN A 288 11.08 11.35 -18.37
CA ASN A 288 10.72 10.76 -17.09
C ASN A 288 10.33 11.80 -16.03
N PHE A 289 9.55 12.80 -16.43
CA PHE A 289 9.04 13.85 -15.54
C PHE A 289 8.10 13.28 -14.47
N GLN A 290 8.48 13.46 -13.20
CA GLN A 290 7.78 12.94 -12.03
C GLN A 290 7.62 14.03 -10.98
N ILE A 291 6.41 14.24 -10.46
CA ILE A 291 6.09 15.20 -9.39
C ILE A 291 6.19 14.50 -8.03
N VAL A 292 7.32 14.69 -7.36
CA VAL A 292 7.64 14.10 -6.04
C VAL A 292 7.07 14.90 -4.86
N ASN A 293 6.68 16.16 -5.08
CA ASN A 293 5.91 16.97 -4.12
C ASN A 293 5.00 17.95 -4.88
N GLY A 294 3.79 18.18 -4.37
CA GLY A 294 2.83 19.11 -4.97
C GLY A 294 1.62 18.48 -5.66
N GLY A 295 1.34 17.19 -5.42
CA GLY A 295 0.16 16.52 -6.00
C GLY A 295 -1.19 17.15 -5.61
N GLN A 296 -1.29 17.74 -4.41
CA GLN A 296 -2.46 18.52 -4.01
C GLN A 296 -2.59 19.82 -4.81
N THR A 297 -1.49 20.53 -5.03
CA THR A 297 -1.42 21.74 -5.86
C THR A 297 -1.87 21.43 -7.29
N THR A 298 -1.27 20.44 -7.95
CA THR A 298 -1.61 20.04 -9.32
C THR A 298 -3.07 19.60 -9.44
N SER A 299 -3.55 18.76 -8.52
CA SER A 299 -4.93 18.26 -8.58
C SER A 299 -5.97 19.36 -8.29
N ALA A 300 -5.67 20.31 -7.40
CA ALA A 300 -6.56 21.43 -7.10
C ALA A 300 -6.71 22.36 -8.31
N ILE A 301 -5.60 22.65 -9.01
CA ILE A 301 -5.62 23.46 -10.24
C ILE A 301 -6.39 22.73 -11.35
N TYR A 302 -6.15 21.44 -11.55
CA TYR A 302 -6.87 20.63 -12.53
C TYR A 302 -8.38 20.59 -12.26
N ALA A 303 -8.79 20.32 -11.02
CA ALA A 303 -10.19 20.29 -10.62
C ALA A 303 -10.87 21.65 -10.75
N ALA A 304 -10.17 22.75 -10.45
CA ALA A 304 -10.68 24.10 -10.68
C ALA A 304 -10.98 24.33 -12.17
N SER A 305 -10.05 23.96 -13.06
CA SER A 305 -10.18 24.13 -14.51
C SER A 305 -11.24 23.22 -15.14
N ARG A 306 -11.18 21.91 -14.91
CA ARG A 306 -12.02 20.93 -15.63
C ARG A 306 -13.36 20.66 -14.98
N VAL A 307 -13.42 20.62 -13.65
CA VAL A 307 -14.68 20.33 -12.91
C VAL A 307 -15.46 21.61 -12.65
N SER A 308 -14.78 22.64 -12.13
CA SER A 308 -15.43 23.90 -11.74
C SER A 308 -15.44 24.95 -12.87
N LYS A 309 -14.78 24.67 -14.01
CA LYS A 309 -14.68 25.56 -15.17
C LYS A 309 -14.13 26.96 -14.85
N ILE A 310 -13.23 27.04 -13.87
CA ILE A 310 -12.55 28.28 -13.46
C ILE A 310 -11.34 28.49 -14.37
N ASP A 311 -11.11 29.73 -14.80
CA ASP A 311 -9.90 30.06 -15.55
C ASP A 311 -8.66 30.03 -14.63
N VAL A 312 -7.67 29.25 -15.03
CA VAL A 312 -6.40 29.07 -14.31
C VAL A 312 -5.20 29.66 -15.07
N SER A 313 -5.45 30.42 -16.14
CA SER A 313 -4.42 31.06 -16.97
C SER A 313 -3.49 31.98 -16.17
N ASN A 314 -4.03 32.67 -15.16
CA ASN A 314 -3.28 33.58 -14.29
C ASN A 314 -2.61 32.90 -13.08
N VAL A 315 -2.77 31.59 -12.92
CA VAL A 315 -2.11 30.84 -11.84
C VAL A 315 -0.66 30.55 -12.25
N SER A 316 0.28 30.93 -11.39
CA SER A 316 1.71 30.65 -11.56
C SER A 316 2.22 29.78 -10.42
N VAL A 317 2.91 28.69 -10.75
CA VAL A 317 3.40 27.70 -9.80
C VAL A 317 4.92 27.59 -9.88
N GLN A 318 5.62 27.75 -8.76
CA GLN A 318 7.06 27.50 -8.70
C GLN A 318 7.33 26.01 -8.93
N MET A 319 8.31 25.67 -9.77
CA MET A 319 8.78 24.30 -9.97
C MET A 319 10.27 24.19 -9.68
N LYS A 320 10.64 23.29 -8.77
CA LYS A 320 12.01 22.82 -8.60
C LYS A 320 12.18 21.50 -9.36
N LEU A 321 12.95 21.52 -10.45
CA LEU A 321 13.22 20.34 -11.29
C LEU A 321 14.65 19.84 -11.07
N SER A 322 14.80 18.56 -10.73
CA SER A 322 16.11 17.90 -10.60
C SER A 322 16.26 16.80 -11.65
N VAL A 323 17.27 16.96 -12.51
CA VAL A 323 17.58 16.04 -13.62
C VAL A 323 18.76 15.15 -13.24
N VAL A 324 18.54 13.84 -13.12
CA VAL A 324 19.58 12.88 -12.71
C VAL A 324 20.32 12.37 -13.94
N LYS A 325 21.66 12.47 -13.96
CA LYS A 325 22.46 12.12 -15.14
C LYS A 325 22.80 10.62 -15.24
N GLU A 326 22.79 9.88 -14.14
CA GLU A 326 23.13 8.44 -14.09
C GLU A 326 21.90 7.56 -13.77
N SER A 327 21.62 6.58 -14.62
CA SER A 327 20.46 5.68 -14.49
C SER A 327 20.50 4.78 -13.25
N ASN A 328 21.68 4.40 -12.77
CA ASN A 328 21.82 3.45 -11.65
C ASN A 328 21.45 4.05 -10.27
N ASN A 329 21.43 5.38 -10.15
CA ASN A 329 21.16 6.08 -8.89
C ASN A 329 19.83 6.87 -8.91
N GLN A 330 19.06 6.77 -10.00
CA GLN A 330 17.86 7.57 -10.21
C GLN A 330 16.79 7.28 -9.15
N ASP A 331 16.48 6.01 -8.88
CA ASP A 331 15.41 5.63 -7.94
C ASP A 331 15.74 6.01 -6.49
N GLU A 332 16.99 5.86 -6.07
CA GLU A 332 17.44 6.26 -4.73
C GLU A 332 17.44 7.79 -4.58
N PHE A 333 17.89 8.51 -5.61
CA PHE A 333 17.87 9.98 -5.62
C PHE A 333 16.44 10.51 -5.56
N VAL A 334 15.55 10.00 -6.42
CA VAL A 334 14.13 10.39 -6.43
C VAL A 334 13.48 10.10 -5.08
N SER A 335 13.75 8.92 -4.51
CA SER A 335 13.24 8.53 -3.18
C SER A 335 13.70 9.50 -2.09
N LYS A 336 14.98 9.87 -2.07
CA LYS A 336 15.53 10.84 -1.11
C LYS A 336 14.98 12.24 -1.33
N VAL A 337 14.86 12.72 -2.57
CA VAL A 337 14.23 14.02 -2.85
C VAL A 337 12.79 14.03 -2.38
N ALA A 338 12.03 12.95 -2.62
CA ALA A 338 10.67 12.80 -2.11
C ALA A 338 10.64 12.78 -0.57
N GLU A 339 11.53 12.03 0.08
CA GLU A 339 11.66 12.00 1.54
C GLU A 339 11.92 13.40 2.11
N TYR A 340 12.96 14.10 1.66
CA TYR A 340 13.35 15.41 2.18
C TYR A 340 12.38 16.55 1.81
N ALA A 341 11.75 16.50 0.63
CA ALA A 341 10.70 17.45 0.29
C ALA A 341 9.45 17.28 1.19
N ASN A 342 9.26 16.08 1.75
CA ASN A 342 8.15 15.78 2.66
C ASN A 342 8.45 16.08 4.15
N THR A 343 9.72 16.13 4.57
CA THR A 343 10.12 16.41 5.96
C THR A 343 10.07 17.89 6.37
N GLN A 344 9.91 18.82 5.41
CA GLN A 344 9.75 20.26 5.70
C GLN A 344 8.38 20.63 6.33
N ASN A 345 7.45 19.67 6.46
CA ASN A 345 6.23 19.84 7.26
C ASN A 345 6.40 19.12 8.61
N LYS A 346 6.08 19.83 9.71
CA LYS A 346 6.27 19.43 11.11
C LYS A 346 6.07 17.92 11.36
N ILE A 347 7.18 17.22 11.59
CA ILE A 347 7.23 15.81 11.98
C ILE A 347 6.75 15.70 13.43
N ASN A 348 5.77 14.84 13.71
CA ASN A 348 5.34 14.53 15.08
C ASN A 348 6.28 13.47 15.67
N ASN A 349 6.56 13.53 16.98
CA ASN A 349 7.41 12.55 17.69
C ASN A 349 6.98 11.08 17.51
N SER A 350 5.72 10.83 17.12
CA SER A 350 5.22 9.50 16.77
C SER A 350 5.90 8.88 15.53
N ASP A 351 6.42 9.72 14.64
CA ASP A 351 7.03 9.28 13.39
C ASP A 351 8.49 8.85 13.59
N PHE A 352 9.21 9.43 14.56
CA PHE A 352 10.53 8.97 15.00
C PHE A 352 10.48 7.55 15.59
N PHE A 353 9.41 7.21 16.32
CA PHE A 353 9.24 5.87 16.87
C PHE A 353 9.09 4.81 15.78
N SER A 354 8.63 5.16 14.56
CA SER A 354 8.43 4.24 13.42
C SER A 354 9.65 3.43 13.01
N ASN A 355 10.86 3.95 13.28
CA ASN A 355 12.13 3.31 12.96
C ASN A 355 12.75 2.53 14.14
N SER A 356 12.03 2.44 15.27
CA SER A 356 12.48 1.71 16.46
C SER A 356 12.70 0.21 16.15
N PRO A 357 13.61 -0.46 16.89
CA PRO A 357 13.80 -1.91 16.79
C PRO A 357 12.50 -2.69 16.91
N PHE A 358 11.62 -2.25 17.81
CA PHE A 358 10.28 -2.84 18.02
C PHE A 358 9.49 -2.98 16.71
N HIS A 359 9.36 -1.91 15.93
CA HIS A 359 8.56 -1.95 14.71
C HIS A 359 9.21 -2.74 13.58
N LYS A 360 10.54 -2.86 13.59
CA LYS A 360 11.27 -3.71 12.65
C LYS A 360 11.02 -5.18 12.97
N ASP A 361 11.16 -5.57 14.22
CA ASP A 361 10.89 -6.93 14.68
C ASP A 361 9.43 -7.34 14.45
N MET A 362 8.47 -6.47 14.79
CA MET A 362 7.04 -6.71 14.51
C MET A 362 6.76 -6.88 13.02
N LYS A 363 7.43 -6.11 12.16
CA LYS A 363 7.29 -6.23 10.70
C LYS A 363 7.89 -7.53 10.18
N ASP A 364 9.07 -7.90 10.66
CA ASP A 364 9.72 -9.16 10.31
C ASP A 364 8.83 -10.35 10.68
N TYR A 365 8.37 -10.44 11.93
CA TYR A 365 7.47 -11.49 12.36
C TYR A 365 6.15 -11.52 11.57
N SER A 366 5.59 -10.34 11.24
CA SER A 366 4.39 -10.29 10.39
C SER A 366 4.57 -10.88 9.00
N THR A 367 5.81 -10.95 8.50
CA THR A 367 6.13 -11.42 7.15
C THR A 367 6.53 -12.90 7.14
N ARG A 368 7.18 -13.39 8.20
CA ARG A 368 7.71 -14.77 8.26
C ARG A 368 6.84 -15.75 9.05
N VAL A 369 5.98 -15.27 9.94
CA VAL A 369 5.16 -16.11 10.83
C VAL A 369 3.78 -16.31 10.22
N PHE A 370 3.55 -17.51 9.67
CA PHE A 370 2.23 -17.89 9.19
C PHE A 370 1.23 -18.08 10.34
N ALA A 371 0.06 -17.48 10.20
CA ALA A 371 -1.11 -17.77 11.01
C ALA A 371 -1.62 -19.19 10.70
N PRO A 372 -1.98 -19.97 11.73
CA PRO A 372 -2.71 -21.22 11.58
C PRO A 372 -3.99 -21.05 10.77
N ALA A 373 -4.36 -22.08 10.01
CA ALA A 373 -5.54 -22.00 9.15
C ALA A 373 -6.82 -22.04 9.99
N ALA A 374 -7.69 -21.05 9.83
CA ALA A 374 -8.97 -20.96 10.53
C ALA A 374 -10.09 -21.71 9.77
N GLU A 375 -11.02 -22.32 10.53
CA GLU A 375 -12.36 -22.78 10.10
C GLU A 375 -12.45 -23.35 8.66
N GLY A 376 -11.77 -24.47 8.40
CA GLY A 376 -11.92 -25.21 7.13
C GLY A 376 -11.17 -24.62 5.93
N SER A 377 -10.46 -23.50 6.09
CA SER A 377 -9.48 -23.02 5.11
C SER A 377 -8.27 -23.95 5.09
N GLN A 378 -7.79 -24.34 3.90
CA GLN A 378 -6.49 -25.03 3.74
C GLN A 378 -5.32 -24.05 3.60
N ARG A 379 -5.59 -22.74 3.56
CA ARG A 379 -4.59 -21.70 3.24
C ARG A 379 -4.05 -21.07 4.52
N ARG A 380 -2.72 -20.95 4.60
CA ARG A 380 -2.02 -20.21 5.66
C ARG A 380 -1.96 -18.74 5.28
N THR A 381 -2.23 -17.85 6.23
CA THR A 381 -2.22 -16.39 6.03
C THR A 381 -1.22 -15.72 6.98
N HIS A 382 -1.09 -14.41 6.93
CA HIS A 382 -0.23 -13.61 7.79
C HIS A 382 -1.01 -12.49 8.47
N TRP A 383 -0.64 -12.20 9.72
CA TRP A 383 -1.06 -10.98 10.40
C TRP A 383 -0.18 -9.82 9.97
N TYR A 384 -0.60 -9.10 8.94
CA TYR A 384 0.17 -8.01 8.36
C TYR A 384 0.32 -6.83 9.32
N TYR A 385 1.57 -6.50 9.65
CA TYR A 385 1.89 -5.32 10.45
C TYR A 385 2.18 -4.11 9.55
N GLU A 386 1.37 -3.06 9.70
CA GLU A 386 1.54 -1.79 9.01
C GLU A 386 2.39 -0.83 9.87
N ARG A 387 3.67 -0.71 9.52
CA ARG A 387 4.62 0.17 10.21
C ARG A 387 4.41 1.61 9.78
N VAL A 388 4.13 1.84 8.50
CA VAL A 388 3.85 3.17 7.95
C VAL A 388 2.40 3.22 7.48
N ARG A 389 1.67 4.27 7.85
CA ARG A 389 0.25 4.38 7.50
C ARG A 389 0.04 4.27 5.99
N GLY A 390 -0.80 3.33 5.56
CA GLY A 390 -1.08 3.05 4.15
C GLY A 390 -0.14 2.05 3.46
N GLU A 391 0.89 1.55 4.15
CA GLU A 391 1.84 0.56 3.61
C GLU A 391 1.15 -0.69 3.06
N TYR A 392 0.08 -1.17 3.71
CA TYR A 392 -0.66 -2.34 3.25
C TYR A 392 -1.28 -2.12 1.86
N LEU A 393 -1.78 -0.91 1.60
CA LEU A 393 -2.37 -0.55 0.30
C LEU A 393 -1.28 -0.23 -0.74
N ASN A 394 -0.19 0.39 -0.33
CA ASN A 394 0.93 0.72 -1.21
C ASN A 394 1.64 -0.54 -1.73
N ASN A 395 1.85 -1.53 -0.88
CA ASN A 395 2.45 -2.81 -1.28
C ASN A 395 1.56 -3.61 -2.24
N GLN A 396 0.28 -3.25 -2.40
CA GLN A 396 -0.61 -3.80 -3.44
C GLN A 396 -0.63 -2.97 -4.72
N ALA A 397 -0.25 -1.69 -4.66
CA ALA A 397 -0.44 -0.74 -5.75
C ALA A 397 0.49 -1.03 -6.94
N TYR A 398 1.66 -1.60 -6.68
CA TYR A 398 2.69 -1.94 -7.67
C TYR A 398 2.71 -3.43 -8.04
N LEU A 399 1.77 -4.23 -7.51
CA LEU A 399 1.66 -5.64 -7.83
C LEU A 399 0.73 -5.85 -9.03
N SER A 400 1.09 -6.76 -9.93
CA SER A 400 0.17 -7.28 -10.95
C SER A 400 -1.10 -7.82 -10.28
N ALA A 401 -2.23 -7.88 -10.99
CA ALA A 401 -3.49 -8.33 -10.40
C ALA A 401 -3.39 -9.74 -9.77
N PHE A 402 -2.63 -10.65 -10.39
CA PHE A 402 -2.29 -11.95 -9.81
C PHE A 402 -1.55 -11.81 -8.48
N ASN A 403 -0.46 -11.04 -8.44
CA ASN A 403 0.33 -10.84 -7.23
C ASN A 403 -0.45 -10.06 -6.16
N LYS A 404 -1.35 -9.16 -6.55
CA LYS A 404 -2.23 -8.42 -5.65
C LYS A 404 -3.29 -9.34 -5.04
N ARG A 405 -3.94 -10.19 -5.85
CA ARG A 405 -4.88 -11.20 -5.34
C ARG A 405 -4.16 -12.17 -4.41
N LYS A 406 -2.97 -12.66 -4.79
CA LYS A 406 -2.11 -13.47 -3.93
C LYS A 406 -1.76 -12.76 -2.63
N PHE A 407 -1.34 -11.50 -2.68
CA PHE A 407 -1.01 -10.70 -1.51
C PHE A 407 -2.20 -10.54 -0.56
N VAL A 408 -3.39 -10.22 -1.08
CA VAL A 408 -4.62 -10.06 -0.28
C VAL A 408 -5.10 -11.39 0.30
N LEU A 409 -4.90 -12.50 -0.43
CA LEU A 409 -5.18 -13.84 0.06
C LEU A 409 -4.22 -14.24 1.19
N GLU A 410 -2.94 -13.92 1.07
CA GLU A 410 -1.92 -14.20 2.10
C GLU A 410 -2.00 -13.23 3.28
N ASN A 411 -2.48 -12.01 3.08
CA ASN A 411 -2.48 -10.94 4.07
C ASN A 411 -3.88 -10.31 4.15
N PRO A 412 -4.92 -11.00 4.63
CA PRO A 412 -6.28 -10.48 4.55
C PRO A 412 -6.48 -9.23 5.42
N LYS A 413 -7.34 -8.31 4.97
CA LYS A 413 -7.57 -7.01 5.66
C LYS A 413 -8.03 -7.14 7.12
N HIS A 414 -8.74 -8.21 7.46
CA HIS A 414 -9.16 -8.49 8.84
C HIS A 414 -8.04 -9.04 9.73
N GLN A 415 -6.84 -9.26 9.19
CA GLN A 415 -5.60 -9.58 9.90
C GLN A 415 -4.56 -8.43 9.79
N LEU A 416 -4.99 -7.24 9.35
CA LEU A 416 -4.17 -6.03 9.34
C LEU A 416 -4.05 -5.43 10.75
N ILE A 417 -2.83 -5.11 11.16
CA ILE A 417 -2.50 -4.44 12.42
C ILE A 417 -1.87 -3.08 12.10
N ASP A 418 -2.60 -2.01 12.39
CA ASP A 418 -2.04 -0.67 12.41
C ASP A 418 -1.55 -0.28 13.82
N LYS A 419 -0.73 0.77 13.89
CA LYS A 419 -0.19 1.31 15.16
C LYS A 419 -1.25 1.76 16.15
N THR A 420 -2.38 2.25 15.68
CA THR A 420 -3.46 2.72 16.56
C THR A 420 -4.12 1.54 17.25
N LEU A 421 -4.51 0.52 16.47
CA LEU A 421 -5.09 -0.72 16.98
C LEU A 421 -4.14 -1.42 17.95
N LEU A 422 -2.86 -1.55 17.56
CA LEU A 422 -1.81 -2.12 18.41
C LEU A 422 -1.75 -1.40 19.77
N SER A 423 -1.62 -0.07 19.75
CA SER A 423 -1.52 0.70 20.99
C SER A 423 -2.75 0.55 21.89
N LYS A 424 -3.95 0.49 21.31
CA LYS A 424 -5.19 0.35 22.07
C LYS A 424 -5.30 -1.02 22.72
N ALA A 425 -5.01 -2.09 21.98
CA ALA A 425 -5.07 -3.46 22.51
C ALA A 425 -4.04 -3.66 23.63
N GLU A 426 -2.78 -3.26 23.40
CA GLU A 426 -1.70 -3.39 24.38
C GLU A 426 -1.96 -2.56 25.64
N ASN A 427 -2.34 -1.28 25.52
CA ASN A 427 -2.63 -0.45 26.68
C ASN A 427 -3.88 -0.93 27.44
N SER A 428 -4.88 -1.46 26.75
CA SER A 428 -6.04 -2.06 27.41
C SER A 428 -5.62 -3.26 28.25
N TRP A 429 -4.81 -4.17 27.69
CA TRP A 429 -4.29 -5.31 28.44
C TRP A 429 -3.37 -4.89 29.59
N ASN A 430 -2.57 -3.85 29.41
CA ASN A 430 -1.70 -3.27 30.45
C ASN A 430 -2.46 -2.40 31.46
N GLN A 431 -3.78 -2.54 31.55
CA GLN A 431 -4.63 -1.91 32.55
C GLN A 431 -4.57 -0.37 32.52
N LYS A 432 -4.53 0.21 31.30
CA LYS A 432 -4.59 1.66 31.04
C LYS A 432 -5.82 2.07 30.20
N PRO A 433 -7.05 1.65 30.57
CA PRO A 433 -8.23 1.96 29.78
C PRO A 433 -8.61 3.46 29.80
N ASP A 434 -8.22 4.17 30.84
CA ASP A 434 -8.38 5.62 30.97
C ASP A 434 -7.55 6.40 29.95
N ILE A 435 -6.32 5.94 29.67
CA ILE A 435 -5.45 6.52 28.65
C ILE A 435 -5.97 6.21 27.25
N VAL A 436 -6.40 4.97 26.98
CA VAL A 436 -7.01 4.60 25.70
C VAL A 436 -8.25 5.45 25.41
N SER A 437 -9.03 5.78 26.45
CA SER A 437 -10.23 6.61 26.34
C SER A 437 -9.95 8.10 26.04
N LYS A 438 -8.71 8.59 26.24
CA LYS A 438 -8.31 9.97 25.87
C LYS A 438 -8.18 10.15 24.37
N GLY A 439 -7.77 9.10 23.65
CA GLY A 439 -7.70 9.08 22.19
C GLY A 439 -6.52 8.28 21.65
N ALA A 440 -6.45 8.19 20.32
CA ALA A 440 -5.40 7.43 19.64
C ALA A 440 -3.98 7.98 19.89
N GLN A 441 -3.83 9.31 19.99
CA GLN A 441 -2.53 9.95 20.22
C GLN A 441 -1.99 9.65 21.61
N ASP A 442 -2.80 9.85 22.66
CA ASP A 442 -2.41 9.55 24.05
C ASP A 442 -2.11 8.06 24.25
N SER A 443 -2.94 7.19 23.66
CA SER A 443 -2.71 5.75 23.66
C SER A 443 -1.36 5.41 23.01
N PHE A 444 -1.10 5.93 21.81
CA PHE A 444 0.16 5.64 21.13
C PHE A 444 1.36 6.17 21.89
N LYS A 445 1.28 7.37 22.47
CA LYS A 445 2.35 7.94 23.30
C LYS A 445 2.68 7.01 24.48
N ARG A 446 1.67 6.61 25.26
CA ARG A 446 1.86 5.70 26.40
C ARG A 446 2.41 4.34 25.99
N PHE A 447 1.97 3.84 24.85
CA PHE A 447 2.47 2.59 24.28
C PHE A 447 3.95 2.71 23.92
N ALA A 448 4.34 3.78 23.23
CA ALA A 448 5.73 4.03 22.86
C ALA A 448 6.64 4.15 24.10
N ASP A 449 6.21 4.90 25.12
CA ASP A 449 6.95 5.03 26.40
C ASP A 449 7.20 3.66 27.05
N ASN A 450 6.17 2.80 27.11
CA ASN A 450 6.25 1.46 27.69
C ASN A 450 7.19 0.52 26.89
N ILE A 451 7.14 0.58 25.57
CA ILE A 451 8.03 -0.24 24.72
C ILE A 451 9.48 0.23 24.85
N SER A 452 9.74 1.53 24.92
CA SER A 452 11.08 2.06 25.15
C SER A 452 11.65 1.53 26.46
N GLU A 453 10.87 1.57 27.55
CA GLU A 453 11.29 1.02 28.85
C GLU A 453 11.57 -0.49 28.79
N ILE A 454 10.76 -1.27 28.06
CA ILE A 454 11.01 -2.70 27.84
C ILE A 454 12.33 -2.93 27.10
N LEU A 455 12.58 -2.18 26.03
CA LEU A 455 13.78 -2.34 25.19
C LEU A 455 15.07 -1.82 25.84
N GLU A 456 14.97 -0.79 26.69
CA GLU A 456 16.09 -0.29 27.50
C GLU A 456 16.55 -1.34 28.51
N ASN A 457 15.60 -2.06 29.11
CA ASN A 457 15.90 -3.14 30.06
C ASN A 457 16.30 -4.44 29.36
N ASP A 458 15.72 -4.73 28.19
CA ASP A 458 15.93 -5.96 27.44
C ASP A 458 15.71 -5.73 25.93
N ASN A 459 16.82 -5.50 25.23
CA ASN A 459 16.81 -5.27 23.78
C ASN A 459 16.35 -6.49 22.95
N LEU A 460 16.23 -7.68 23.56
CA LEU A 460 15.76 -8.91 22.93
C LEU A 460 14.32 -9.26 23.29
N ALA A 461 13.61 -8.39 24.02
CA ALA A 461 12.25 -8.65 24.51
C ALA A 461 11.22 -8.95 23.42
N ILE A 462 11.40 -8.43 22.20
CA ILE A 462 10.45 -8.59 21.10
C ILE A 462 10.74 -9.88 20.34
N THR A 463 10.21 -10.99 20.83
CA THR A 463 10.37 -12.34 20.26
C THR A 463 9.20 -12.73 19.36
N GLU A 464 9.28 -13.89 18.69
CA GLU A 464 8.17 -14.44 17.93
C GLU A 464 6.96 -14.73 18.83
N SER A 465 7.20 -15.24 20.05
CA SER A 465 6.16 -15.39 21.08
C SER A 465 5.51 -14.05 21.45
N TYR A 466 6.30 -12.97 21.59
CA TYR A 466 5.75 -11.65 21.87
C TYR A 466 4.82 -11.18 20.73
N PHE A 467 5.20 -11.42 19.48
CA PHE A 467 4.35 -11.11 18.33
C PHE A 467 3.02 -11.90 18.35
N LYS A 468 3.06 -13.21 18.61
CA LYS A 468 1.86 -14.05 18.74
C LYS A 468 0.94 -13.58 19.86
N ASP A 469 1.52 -13.21 20.99
CA ASP A 469 0.80 -12.65 22.15
C ASP A 469 0.08 -11.33 21.82
N VAL A 470 0.75 -10.43 21.08
CA VAL A 470 0.15 -9.18 20.59
C VAL A 470 -1.03 -9.48 19.67
N VAL A 471 -0.87 -10.42 18.74
CA VAL A 471 -1.95 -10.82 17.83
C VAL A 471 -3.14 -11.39 18.60
N ALA A 472 -2.89 -12.26 19.58
CA ALA A 472 -3.95 -12.82 20.43
C ALA A 472 -4.73 -11.73 21.17
N ARG A 473 -4.04 -10.70 21.69
CA ARG A 473 -4.67 -9.53 22.30
C ARG A 473 -5.48 -8.70 21.30
N ILE A 474 -5.04 -8.59 20.05
CA ILE A 474 -5.81 -7.92 18.98
C ILE A 474 -7.06 -8.71 18.60
N ILE A 475 -6.96 -10.04 18.47
CA ILE A 475 -8.11 -10.93 18.24
C ILE A 475 -9.15 -10.76 19.35
N MET A 476 -8.69 -10.71 20.60
CA MET A 476 -9.54 -10.48 21.76
C MET A 476 -10.20 -9.09 21.71
N PHE A 477 -9.43 -8.03 21.46
CA PHE A 477 -9.94 -6.66 21.34
C PHE A 477 -11.05 -6.55 20.28
N ARG A 478 -10.81 -7.08 19.08
CA ARG A 478 -11.79 -7.14 17.97
C ARG A 478 -13.01 -8.00 18.30
N THR A 479 -12.83 -9.03 19.12
CA THR A 479 -13.95 -9.90 19.53
C THR A 479 -14.84 -9.21 20.54
N ILE A 480 -14.28 -8.52 21.55
CA ILE A 480 -15.03 -7.69 22.50
C ILE A 480 -15.81 -6.60 21.75
N GLU A 481 -15.16 -5.97 20.76
CA GLU A 481 -15.78 -5.01 19.85
C GLU A 481 -17.04 -5.54 19.15
N ARG A 482 -16.99 -6.77 18.63
CA ARG A 482 -18.13 -7.41 17.96
C ARG A 482 -19.19 -7.90 18.94
N LEU A 483 -18.75 -8.40 20.11
CA LEU A 483 -19.60 -8.86 21.19
C LEU A 483 -20.52 -7.74 21.64
N ILE A 484 -19.97 -6.59 22.05
CA ILE A 484 -20.74 -5.46 22.60
C ILE A 484 -21.77 -4.97 21.58
N THR A 485 -21.39 -4.85 20.31
CA THR A 485 -22.29 -4.40 19.24
C THR A 485 -23.49 -5.32 19.02
N LYS A 486 -23.36 -6.62 19.33
CA LYS A 486 -24.43 -7.61 19.17
C LYS A 486 -25.23 -7.86 20.45
N SER A 487 -24.80 -7.34 21.59
CA SER A 487 -25.42 -7.60 22.88
C SER A 487 -26.73 -6.83 23.07
N ALA A 488 -27.74 -7.48 23.67
CA ALA A 488 -29.06 -6.87 23.89
C ALA A 488 -29.05 -5.72 24.93
N TRP A 489 -28.06 -5.72 25.83
CA TRP A 489 -27.91 -4.70 26.89
C TRP A 489 -27.25 -3.40 26.39
N TYR A 490 -26.78 -3.36 25.15
CA TYR A 490 -26.02 -2.24 24.60
C TYR A 490 -26.94 -1.18 23.96
N ASP A 491 -26.86 0.07 24.42
CA ASP A 491 -27.73 1.18 23.97
C ASP A 491 -27.23 1.97 22.74
N GLY A 492 -26.06 1.63 22.18
CA GLY A 492 -25.45 2.35 21.07
C GLY A 492 -24.39 3.41 21.46
N GLY A 493 -24.17 3.68 22.75
CA GLY A 493 -23.19 4.66 23.25
C GLY A 493 -21.89 4.05 23.82
N PHE A 494 -20.79 4.80 23.84
CA PHE A 494 -19.56 4.47 24.60
C PHE A 494 -18.91 3.09 24.36
N ARG A 495 -19.09 2.51 23.16
CA ARG A 495 -18.52 1.20 22.80
C ARG A 495 -17.01 1.13 22.98
N ALA A 496 -16.28 2.12 22.47
CA ALA A 496 -14.81 2.11 22.50
C ALA A 496 -14.28 2.08 23.95
N GLN A 497 -14.94 2.82 24.84
CA GLN A 497 -14.64 2.85 26.27
C GLN A 497 -14.96 1.49 26.91
N THR A 498 -16.13 0.93 26.62
CA THR A 498 -16.53 -0.38 27.12
C THR A 498 -15.54 -1.47 26.72
N VAL A 499 -15.08 -1.49 25.46
CA VAL A 499 -14.09 -2.45 24.97
C VAL A 499 -12.80 -2.40 25.79
N THR A 500 -12.21 -1.20 25.93
CA THR A 500 -10.92 -1.05 26.59
C THR A 500 -11.01 -1.38 28.08
N TYR A 501 -12.08 -0.94 28.77
CA TYR A 501 -12.29 -1.24 30.18
C TYR A 501 -12.58 -2.73 30.42
N SER A 502 -13.29 -3.41 29.51
CA SER A 502 -13.57 -4.85 29.63
C SER A 502 -12.31 -5.69 29.51
N MET A 503 -11.47 -5.37 28.52
CA MET A 503 -10.18 -6.05 28.34
C MET A 503 -9.22 -5.77 29.50
N ALA A 504 -9.19 -4.52 30.00
CA ALA A 504 -8.40 -4.16 31.18
C ALA A 504 -8.87 -4.88 32.45
N TYR A 505 -10.18 -4.98 32.66
CA TYR A 505 -10.75 -5.68 33.80
C TYR A 505 -10.50 -7.19 33.76
N LEU A 506 -10.58 -7.82 32.58
CA LEU A 506 -10.17 -9.22 32.41
C LEU A 506 -8.71 -9.43 32.82
N SER A 507 -7.78 -8.60 32.31
CA SER A 507 -6.36 -8.65 32.67
C SER A 507 -6.14 -8.46 34.17
N PHE A 508 -6.87 -7.52 34.79
CA PHE A 508 -6.82 -7.28 36.23
C PHE A 508 -7.25 -8.52 37.04
N ILE A 509 -8.42 -9.10 36.76
CA ILE A 509 -8.91 -10.25 37.52
C ILE A 509 -8.02 -11.49 37.34
N ILE A 510 -7.55 -11.76 36.12
CA ILE A 510 -6.63 -12.89 35.89
C ILE A 510 -5.36 -12.73 36.73
N LYS A 511 -4.84 -11.51 36.84
CA LYS A 511 -3.67 -11.20 37.68
C LYS A 511 -3.96 -11.35 39.17
N GLU A 512 -5.11 -10.87 39.65
CA GLU A 512 -5.54 -11.04 41.06
C GLU A 512 -5.71 -12.52 41.43
N MET A 513 -6.11 -13.36 40.47
CA MET A 513 -6.17 -14.82 40.64
C MET A 513 -4.79 -15.49 40.63
N GLY A 514 -3.70 -14.76 40.33
CA GLY A 514 -2.35 -15.32 40.19
C GLY A 514 -2.18 -16.21 38.95
N LEU A 515 -3.06 -16.08 37.97
CA LEU A 515 -3.07 -16.88 36.73
C LEU A 515 -2.45 -16.09 35.57
N ASN A 516 -2.09 -16.80 34.50
CA ASN A 516 -1.64 -16.18 33.26
C ASN A 516 -2.45 -16.72 32.09
N LEU A 517 -3.02 -15.83 31.27
CA LEU A 517 -3.81 -16.24 30.11
C LEU A 517 -2.91 -16.90 29.06
N ASN A 518 -3.33 -18.05 28.55
CA ASN A 518 -2.64 -18.75 27.47
C ASN A 518 -2.97 -18.09 26.12
N PHE A 519 -2.14 -17.13 25.71
CA PHE A 519 -2.28 -16.44 24.43
C PHE A 519 -1.97 -17.33 23.22
N ILE A 520 -1.12 -18.34 23.39
CA ILE A 520 -0.80 -19.32 22.34
C ILE A 520 -2.08 -20.04 21.90
N ASN A 521 -2.95 -20.40 22.84
CA ASN A 521 -4.25 -21.03 22.52
C ASN A 521 -5.13 -20.13 21.62
N ILE A 522 -5.15 -18.81 21.86
CA ILE A 522 -5.89 -17.85 21.02
C ILE A 522 -5.23 -17.71 19.64
N TRP A 523 -3.90 -17.69 19.60
CA TRP A 523 -3.14 -17.66 18.35
C TRP A 523 -3.37 -18.93 17.52
N GLU A 524 -3.28 -20.12 18.11
CA GLU A 524 -3.44 -21.39 17.38
C GLU A 524 -4.85 -21.55 16.80
N ASN A 525 -5.88 -21.11 17.53
CA ASN A 525 -7.26 -21.15 17.05
C ASN A 525 -7.67 -19.95 16.20
N GLN A 526 -6.84 -18.89 16.13
CA GLN A 526 -7.19 -17.60 15.50
C GLN A 526 -8.51 -16.99 16.01
N ALA A 527 -8.94 -17.40 17.21
CA ALA A 527 -10.21 -17.06 17.84
C ALA A 527 -10.08 -17.23 19.36
N ILE A 528 -10.90 -16.52 20.13
CA ILE A 528 -10.96 -16.75 21.58
C ILE A 528 -11.75 -18.04 21.88
N PRO A 529 -11.30 -18.86 22.85
CA PRO A 529 -12.06 -20.02 23.29
C PRO A 529 -13.46 -19.64 23.82
N GLY A 530 -14.43 -20.54 23.67
CA GLY A 530 -15.82 -20.29 24.07
C GLY A 530 -16.00 -19.99 25.57
N SER A 531 -15.17 -20.59 26.44
CA SER A 531 -15.13 -20.26 27.87
C SER A 531 -14.66 -18.83 28.12
N LEU A 532 -13.61 -18.39 27.44
CA LEU A 532 -13.12 -17.00 27.51
C LEU A 532 -14.14 -16.01 26.93
N PHE A 533 -14.85 -16.37 25.85
CA PHE A 533 -15.93 -15.56 25.30
C PHE A 533 -17.02 -15.28 26.34
N LYS A 534 -17.48 -16.32 27.05
CA LYS A 534 -18.50 -16.19 28.12
C LYS A 534 -18.03 -15.29 29.27
N MET A 535 -16.75 -15.40 29.65
CA MET A 535 -16.16 -14.50 30.66
C MET A 535 -16.20 -13.05 30.19
N LEU A 536 -15.79 -12.79 28.95
CA LEU A 536 -15.78 -11.45 28.36
C LEU A 536 -17.19 -10.88 28.19
N ASP A 537 -18.19 -11.70 27.86
CA ASP A 537 -19.59 -11.26 27.74
C ASP A 537 -20.12 -10.74 29.09
N LEU A 538 -19.91 -11.50 30.15
CA LEU A 538 -20.28 -11.11 31.51
C LEU A 538 -19.53 -9.85 31.98
N ILE A 539 -18.21 -9.80 31.73
CA ILE A 539 -17.40 -8.63 32.08
C ILE A 539 -17.91 -7.40 31.32
N ALA A 540 -18.14 -7.52 30.02
CA ALA A 540 -18.50 -6.38 29.17
C ALA A 540 -19.83 -5.75 29.60
N GLU A 541 -20.82 -6.56 29.94
CA GLU A 541 -22.10 -6.07 30.47
C GLU A 541 -21.90 -5.29 31.79
N LYS A 542 -21.18 -5.87 32.76
CA LYS A 542 -20.97 -5.25 34.07
C LYS A 542 -20.15 -3.97 33.98
N VAL A 543 -19.10 -3.99 33.16
CA VAL A 543 -18.26 -2.82 32.89
C VAL A 543 -19.08 -1.72 32.22
N TYR A 544 -19.88 -2.05 31.22
CA TYR A 544 -20.72 -1.09 30.52
C TYR A 544 -21.65 -0.34 31.49
N PHE A 545 -22.39 -1.04 32.34
CA PHE A 545 -23.28 -0.41 33.33
C PHE A 545 -22.51 0.40 34.38
N LYS A 546 -21.29 -0.02 34.75
CA LYS A 546 -20.44 0.69 35.71
C LYS A 546 -19.91 2.01 35.16
N ILE A 547 -19.49 2.05 33.89
CA ILE A 547 -18.94 3.28 33.29
C ILE A 547 -20.02 4.25 32.84
N THR A 548 -21.22 3.76 32.53
CA THR A 548 -22.38 4.59 32.13
C THR A 548 -23.17 5.13 33.33
N SER A 549 -22.86 4.68 34.55
CA SER A 549 -23.44 5.17 35.81
C SER A 549 -22.39 5.90 36.67
N PRO A 550 -21.89 7.08 36.25
CA PRO A 550 -20.82 7.78 36.94
C PRO A 550 -21.27 8.32 38.31
N PRO A 551 -20.34 8.47 39.29
CA PRO A 551 -20.65 9.07 40.58
C PRO A 551 -21.01 10.57 40.46
N ALA A 552 -21.66 11.10 41.50
CA ALA A 552 -22.06 12.51 41.55
C ALA A 552 -20.87 13.45 41.28
N GLY A 553 -21.04 14.40 40.37
CA GLY A 553 -19.99 15.31 39.90
C GLY A 553 -19.35 14.94 38.54
N PHE A 554 -19.65 13.76 37.99
CA PHE A 554 -19.13 13.29 36.69
C PHE A 554 -20.24 13.03 35.66
N ALA A 555 -21.14 13.99 35.43
CA ALA A 555 -22.29 13.80 34.52
C ALA A 555 -21.91 13.46 33.06
N ASN A 556 -20.70 13.83 32.61
CA ASN A 556 -20.22 13.49 31.27
C ASN A 556 -19.43 12.16 31.30
N ILE A 557 -20.06 11.09 30.83
CA ILE A 557 -19.48 9.74 30.75
C ILE A 557 -18.16 9.72 29.96
N SER A 558 -18.06 10.47 28.84
CA SER A 558 -16.82 10.50 28.06
C SER A 558 -15.66 11.11 28.86
N GLN A 559 -15.90 12.14 29.67
CA GLN A 559 -14.86 12.71 30.55
C GLN A 559 -14.56 11.79 31.74
N TRP A 560 -15.58 11.13 32.29
CA TRP A 560 -15.41 10.15 33.36
C TRP A 560 -14.46 9.02 32.95
N THR A 561 -14.68 8.42 31.78
CA THR A 561 -13.84 7.31 31.26
C THR A 561 -12.38 7.69 30.98
N LYS A 562 -12.05 8.99 30.86
CA LYS A 562 -10.68 9.49 30.68
C LYS A 562 -9.93 9.70 32.01
N ASN A 563 -10.62 9.58 33.13
CA ASN A 563 -10.08 9.80 34.46
C ASN A 563 -9.67 8.46 35.09
N ALA A 564 -8.49 8.41 35.71
CA ALA A 564 -7.99 7.23 36.41
C ALA A 564 -8.94 6.74 37.53
N LYS A 565 -9.73 7.64 38.13
CA LYS A 565 -10.75 7.27 39.13
C LYS A 565 -11.85 6.36 38.57
N CYS A 566 -12.14 6.44 37.28
CA CYS A 566 -13.08 5.51 36.63
C CYS A 566 -12.50 4.10 36.59
N TRP A 567 -11.21 3.96 36.29
CA TRP A 567 -10.54 2.67 36.34
C TRP A 567 -10.54 2.06 37.74
N GLU A 568 -10.22 2.84 38.77
CA GLU A 568 -10.28 2.36 40.15
C GLU A 568 -11.70 1.90 40.52
N SER A 569 -12.73 2.67 40.15
CA SER A 569 -14.14 2.30 40.35
C SER A 569 -14.49 0.97 39.65
N VAL A 570 -14.00 0.73 38.44
CA VAL A 570 -14.26 -0.52 37.70
C VAL A 570 -13.58 -1.72 38.36
N LYS A 571 -12.40 -1.57 38.96
CA LYS A 571 -11.73 -2.67 39.71
C LYS A 571 -12.55 -3.16 40.91
N GLU A 572 -13.41 -2.32 41.48
CA GLU A 572 -14.30 -2.68 42.60
C GLU A 572 -15.43 -3.63 42.19
N LEU A 573 -15.65 -3.85 40.89
CA LEU A 573 -16.63 -4.83 40.42
C LEU A 573 -16.29 -6.22 40.98
N LYS A 574 -17.31 -6.92 41.48
CA LYS A 574 -17.22 -8.31 41.91
C LYS A 574 -17.87 -9.19 40.85
N VAL A 575 -17.06 -9.65 39.90
CA VAL A 575 -17.50 -10.58 38.86
C VAL A 575 -17.08 -11.98 39.26
N GLU A 576 -18.04 -12.86 39.49
CA GLU A 576 -17.80 -14.27 39.84
C GLU A 576 -17.92 -15.15 38.61
N PHE A 577 -16.91 -15.99 38.37
CA PHE A 577 -16.92 -16.99 37.30
C PHE A 577 -17.23 -18.37 37.89
N LYS A 578 -18.45 -18.86 37.64
CA LYS A 578 -18.83 -20.23 38.02
C LYS A 578 -18.15 -21.20 37.06
N ASN A 579 -17.39 -22.17 37.60
CA ASN A 579 -16.65 -23.19 36.85
C ASN A 579 -15.61 -22.60 35.89
N LEU A 580 -14.53 -22.05 36.46
CA LEU A 580 -13.41 -21.53 35.69
C LEU A 580 -12.75 -22.65 34.88
N ASP A 581 -12.63 -22.45 33.57
CA ASP A 581 -11.95 -23.37 32.67
C ASP A 581 -10.43 -23.15 32.79
N TYR A 582 -9.76 -24.03 33.54
CA TYR A 582 -8.32 -23.91 33.78
C TYR A 582 -7.46 -24.10 32.52
N SER A 583 -8.02 -24.64 31.43
CA SER A 583 -7.31 -24.77 30.14
C SER A 583 -7.02 -23.43 29.46
N LEU A 584 -7.66 -22.35 29.92
CA LEU A 584 -7.40 -20.99 29.48
C LEU A 584 -6.08 -20.43 29.98
N PHE A 585 -5.46 -21.05 30.99
CA PHE A 585 -4.29 -20.52 31.67
C PHE A 585 -3.05 -21.37 31.45
N VAL A 586 -1.89 -20.74 31.63
CA VAL A 586 -0.57 -21.37 31.52
C VAL A 586 0.22 -21.13 32.80
N ASP A 587 1.04 -22.12 33.16
CA ASP A 587 1.88 -22.04 34.35
C ASP A 587 3.01 -20.99 34.20
N ASN A 588 3.37 -20.35 35.31
CA ASN A 588 4.38 -19.30 35.31
C ASN A 588 5.80 -19.83 35.03
N GLN A 589 6.11 -21.07 35.41
CA GLN A 589 7.40 -21.70 35.07
C GLN A 589 7.49 -21.98 33.58
N GLU A 590 6.39 -22.40 32.97
CA GLU A 590 6.31 -22.65 31.52
C GLU A 590 6.51 -21.36 30.72
N ILE A 591 5.87 -20.25 31.11
CA ILE A 591 6.10 -18.92 30.49
C ILE A 591 7.59 -18.54 30.54
N LYS A 592 8.23 -18.67 31.71
CA LYS A 592 9.64 -18.31 31.88
C LYS A 592 10.56 -19.18 31.04
N TYR A 593 10.25 -20.47 30.91
CA TYR A 593 10.99 -21.39 30.05
C TYR A 593 10.88 -20.99 28.57
N ILE A 594 9.67 -20.76 28.08
CA ILE A 594 9.41 -20.33 26.69
C ILE A 594 10.15 -19.03 26.38
N GLN A 595 10.05 -18.03 27.25
CA GLN A 595 10.73 -16.74 27.07
C GLN A 595 12.26 -16.90 27.01
N LYS A 596 12.84 -17.81 27.80
CA LYS A 596 14.29 -18.07 27.80
C LYS A 596 14.74 -18.74 26.49
N GLU A 597 14.01 -19.73 26.01
CA GLU A 597 14.34 -20.42 24.75
C GLU A 597 14.15 -19.50 23.54
N GLU A 598 13.07 -18.73 23.49
CA GLU A 598 12.81 -17.75 22.43
C GLU A 598 13.88 -16.65 22.37
N LYS A 599 14.39 -16.21 23.52
CA LYS A 599 15.53 -15.27 23.57
C LYS A 599 16.80 -15.88 22.99
N LYS A 600 17.12 -17.13 23.32
CA LYS A 600 18.28 -17.82 22.73
C LYS A 600 18.17 -17.91 21.22
N LYS A 601 16.97 -18.26 20.72
CA LYS A 601 16.68 -18.31 19.28
C LYS A 601 16.86 -16.95 18.63
N LYS A 602 16.31 -15.88 19.22
CA LYS A 602 16.49 -14.50 18.72
C LYS A 602 17.96 -14.07 18.68
N VAL A 603 18.78 -14.45 19.66
CA VAL A 603 20.23 -14.16 19.65
C VAL A 603 20.89 -14.79 18.43
N VAL A 604 20.61 -16.06 18.15
CA VAL A 604 21.16 -16.78 16.99
C VAL A 604 20.70 -16.13 15.69
N ASP A 605 19.40 -15.87 15.55
CA ASP A 605 18.83 -15.25 14.35
C ASP A 605 19.44 -13.85 14.10
N THR A 606 19.60 -13.05 15.16
CA THR A 606 20.23 -11.72 15.09
C THR A 606 21.71 -11.83 14.68
N GLY A 607 22.43 -12.83 15.20
CA GLY A 607 23.83 -13.11 14.83
C GLY A 607 23.99 -13.45 13.35
N ILE A 608 23.12 -14.32 12.83
CA ILE A 608 23.07 -14.72 11.42
C ILE A 608 22.75 -13.51 10.53
N GLU A 609 21.75 -12.70 10.89
CA GLU A 609 21.41 -11.48 10.13
C GLU A 609 22.58 -10.50 10.02
N ILE A 610 23.28 -10.28 11.14
CA ILE A 610 24.45 -9.39 11.18
C ILE A 610 25.55 -9.95 10.29
N GLN A 611 25.79 -11.26 10.32
CA GLN A 611 26.76 -11.94 9.47
C GLN A 611 26.41 -11.80 7.98
N ILE A 612 25.14 -11.99 7.59
CA ILE A 612 24.66 -11.79 6.23
C ILE A 612 24.88 -10.33 5.79
N LYS A 613 24.51 -9.35 6.63
CA LYS A 613 24.70 -7.91 6.33
C LYS A 613 26.18 -7.57 6.13
N VAL A 614 27.06 -8.17 6.91
CA VAL A 614 28.51 -7.96 6.79
C VAL A 614 29.05 -8.57 5.49
N ILE A 615 28.65 -9.79 5.15
CA ILE A 615 29.07 -10.48 3.92
C ILE A 615 28.54 -9.75 2.67
N ASN A 616 27.29 -9.29 2.68
CA ASN A 616 26.67 -8.59 1.56
C ASN A 616 27.16 -7.15 1.39
N THR A 617 27.95 -6.62 2.33
CA THR A 617 28.53 -5.28 2.18
C THR A 617 29.72 -5.36 1.20
N PRO A 618 29.74 -4.56 0.11
CA PRO A 618 30.81 -4.60 -0.88
C PRO A 618 32.21 -4.37 -0.28
N ILE A 619 33.23 -4.98 -0.87
CA ILE A 619 34.60 -4.89 -0.35
C ILE A 619 35.15 -3.44 -0.40
N GLU A 620 34.67 -2.64 -1.34
CA GLU A 620 34.97 -1.21 -1.50
C GLU A 620 34.49 -0.41 -0.28
N ALA A 621 33.32 -0.74 0.25
CA ALA A 621 32.80 -0.11 1.46
C ALA A 621 33.68 -0.43 2.67
N TRP A 622 34.15 -1.69 2.79
CA TRP A 622 35.10 -2.08 3.85
C TRP A 622 36.45 -1.37 3.73
N LYS A 623 36.95 -1.15 2.51
CA LYS A 623 38.17 -0.36 2.27
C LYS A 623 37.98 1.10 2.68
N LYS A 624 36.87 1.74 2.30
CA LYS A 624 36.53 3.11 2.73
C LYS A 624 36.49 3.21 4.26
N LEU A 625 35.84 2.26 4.92
CA LEU A 625 35.79 2.14 6.38
C LEU A 625 37.18 2.03 7.01
N SER A 626 38.03 1.14 6.49
CA SER A 626 39.40 0.98 6.97
C SER A 626 40.20 2.28 6.84
N SER A 627 40.09 2.99 5.71
CA SER A 627 40.76 4.27 5.50
C SER A 627 40.22 5.38 6.40
N TYR A 628 38.90 5.40 6.65
CA TYR A 628 38.26 6.37 7.54
C TYR A 628 38.80 6.26 8.97
N TYR A 629 38.82 5.04 9.52
CA TYR A 629 39.33 4.81 10.86
C TYR A 629 40.86 4.91 10.98
N SER A 630 41.62 4.56 9.93
CA SER A 630 43.09 4.74 9.92
C SER A 630 43.53 6.20 9.82
N ALA A 631 42.67 7.10 9.33
CA ALA A 631 42.94 8.52 9.22
C ALA A 631 42.55 9.33 10.50
N ASP A 632 42.16 8.64 11.59
CA ASP A 632 41.72 9.23 12.87
C ASP A 632 40.58 10.25 12.69
N LYS A 633 39.71 10.04 11.69
CA LYS A 633 38.58 10.92 11.33
C LYS A 633 37.28 10.63 12.11
N SER A 634 37.30 9.60 12.94
CA SER A 634 36.19 9.14 13.77
C SER A 634 36.46 9.50 15.23
N GLU A 635 35.43 9.83 16.01
CA GLU A 635 35.58 10.04 17.46
C GLU A 635 35.86 8.72 18.19
N LEU A 636 35.43 7.59 17.61
CA LEU A 636 35.72 6.24 18.10
C LEU A 636 37.16 5.80 17.77
N LYS A 637 38.00 5.65 18.81
CA LYS A 637 39.32 5.04 18.69
C LYS A 637 39.23 3.52 18.65
N LEU A 638 39.72 2.92 17.55
CA LEU A 638 39.74 1.47 17.41
C LEU A 638 40.75 0.81 18.35
N SER A 639 40.37 -0.33 18.94
CA SER A 639 41.33 -1.24 19.56
C SER A 639 42.19 -1.91 18.48
N SER A 640 43.37 -2.39 18.87
CA SER A 640 44.25 -3.16 17.98
C SER A 640 43.53 -4.37 17.35
N MET A 641 42.67 -5.03 18.12
CA MET A 641 41.84 -6.14 17.64
C MET A 641 40.79 -5.70 16.62
N HIS A 642 40.07 -4.59 16.86
CA HIS A 642 39.05 -4.10 15.93
C HIS A 642 39.67 -3.61 14.62
N ALA A 643 40.83 -2.94 14.69
CA ALA A 643 41.58 -2.51 13.53
C ALA A 643 42.07 -3.69 12.68
N ASP A 644 42.60 -4.75 13.31
CA ASP A 644 43.04 -5.97 12.60
C ASP A 644 41.87 -6.71 11.92
N ILE A 645 40.73 -6.82 12.61
CA ILE A 645 39.52 -7.45 12.03
C ILE A 645 39.01 -6.65 10.83
N LEU A 646 38.92 -5.31 10.95
CA LEU A 646 38.49 -4.44 9.86
C LEU A 646 39.45 -4.51 8.67
N PHE A 647 40.76 -4.46 8.92
CA PHE A 647 41.78 -4.56 7.88
C PHE A 647 41.71 -5.90 7.14
N LYS A 648 41.54 -7.01 7.86
CA LYS A 648 41.41 -8.35 7.27
C LYS A 648 40.13 -8.49 6.44
N MET A 649 39.02 -7.87 6.87
CA MET A 649 37.79 -7.82 6.08
C MET A 649 37.98 -6.98 4.80
N ALA A 650 38.53 -5.77 4.93
CA ALA A 650 38.78 -4.85 3.81
C ALA A 650 39.77 -5.38 2.76
N SER A 651 40.72 -6.22 3.18
CA SER A 651 41.69 -6.88 2.31
C SER A 651 41.20 -8.22 1.74
N GLY A 652 39.96 -8.64 2.05
CA GLY A 652 39.38 -9.90 1.56
C GLY A 652 40.00 -11.16 2.17
N LYS A 653 40.77 -11.04 3.26
CA LYS A 653 41.38 -12.17 3.97
C LYS A 653 40.40 -12.93 4.86
N ILE A 654 39.25 -12.33 5.15
CA ILE A 654 38.13 -12.99 5.85
C ILE A 654 36.98 -13.14 4.84
N PRO A 655 36.84 -14.32 4.21
CA PRO A 655 35.70 -14.59 3.32
C PRO A 655 34.40 -14.82 4.12
N LEU A 656 34.49 -15.39 5.32
CA LEU A 656 33.35 -15.63 6.21
C LEU A 656 33.71 -15.25 7.65
N PRO A 657 33.26 -14.08 8.16
CA PRO A 657 33.54 -13.66 9.53
C PRO A 657 32.70 -14.48 10.53
N SER A 658 33.25 -14.82 11.70
CA SER A 658 32.46 -15.37 12.82
C SER A 658 31.38 -14.39 13.32
N GLU A 659 30.39 -14.85 14.08
CA GLU A 659 29.35 -13.97 14.67
C GLU A 659 29.95 -12.80 15.45
N ARG A 660 30.98 -13.05 16.28
CA ARG A 660 31.67 -12.01 17.04
C ARG A 660 32.38 -10.99 16.14
N GLN A 661 33.05 -11.45 15.09
CA GLN A 661 33.68 -10.56 14.12
C GLN A 661 32.63 -9.75 13.35
N SER A 662 31.51 -10.37 13.00
CA SER A 662 30.40 -9.73 12.27
C SER A 662 29.75 -8.63 13.12
N ALA A 663 29.53 -8.88 14.41
CA ALA A 663 29.02 -7.88 15.34
C ALA A 663 29.95 -6.66 15.46
N ILE A 664 31.26 -6.89 15.54
CA ILE A 664 32.27 -5.82 15.56
C ILE A 664 32.22 -5.02 14.25
N LEU A 665 32.30 -5.70 13.10
CA LEU A 665 32.30 -5.06 11.77
C LEU A 665 31.02 -4.27 11.51
N TYR A 666 29.86 -4.80 11.90
CA TYR A 666 28.58 -4.13 11.77
C TYR A 666 28.49 -2.88 12.64
N ASN A 667 29.00 -2.92 13.86
CA ASN A 667 29.03 -1.76 14.74
C ASN A 667 29.95 -0.65 14.20
N LEU A 668 31.15 -1.01 13.71
CA LEU A 668 32.07 -0.05 13.09
C LEU A 668 31.43 0.60 11.85
N LYS A 669 30.73 -0.18 11.04
CA LYS A 669 29.97 0.33 9.89
C LYS A 669 28.94 1.36 10.33
N LYS A 670 28.12 1.02 11.32
CA LYS A 670 27.07 1.89 11.87
C LYS A 670 27.59 3.22 12.42
N VAL A 671 28.63 3.16 13.26
CA VAL A 671 29.23 4.36 13.85
C VAL A 671 29.73 5.31 12.76
N ALA A 672 30.43 4.78 11.75
CA ALA A 672 30.92 5.61 10.66
C ALA A 672 29.77 6.22 9.82
N GLU A 673 28.69 5.47 9.56
CA GLU A 673 27.49 5.98 8.87
C GLU A 673 26.80 7.10 9.68
N ASP A 674 26.70 6.94 11.01
CA ASP A 674 26.13 7.94 11.92
C ASP A 674 27.01 9.21 12.02
N GLU A 675 28.34 9.07 11.90
CA GLU A 675 29.31 10.17 11.77
C GLU A 675 29.32 10.81 10.36
N GLY A 676 28.48 10.32 9.44
CA GLY A 676 28.26 10.91 8.12
C GLY A 676 29.09 10.30 6.98
N LEU A 677 29.81 9.20 7.22
CA LEU A 677 30.55 8.48 6.18
C LEU A 677 29.57 7.77 5.22
N LYS A 678 29.61 8.15 3.94
CA LYS A 678 28.87 7.45 2.88
C LYS A 678 29.70 6.28 2.33
N LEU A 679 29.20 5.06 2.52
CA LEU A 679 29.89 3.84 2.11
C LEU A 679 29.60 3.45 0.66
N THR A 680 28.48 3.91 0.13
CA THR A 680 28.12 3.90 -1.30
C THR A 680 28.54 5.22 -1.93
#